data_AF-A0A9R1QS07-F1
#
_entry.id   AF-A0A9R1QS07-F1
#
_cell.length_a   1.000
_cell.length_b   1.000
_cell.length_c   1.000
_cell.angle_alpha   90.00
_cell.angle_beta   90.00
_cell.angle_gamma   90.00
#
_symmetry.space_group_name_H-M   'P 1'
#
loop_
_entity.id
_entity.type
_entity.pdbx_description
1 polymer ?
#
loop_
_entity_poly.entity_id
_entity_poly.type
_entity_poly.pdbx_seq_one_letter_code
_entity_poly.pdbx_strand_id
1 'polypeptide(L)'
;MATAAGRLLPLLLLLHALLVVAAAAVSGVTYDHRSLIISGRRRLLISTSIHYPRSVPAMWPKLVAEAKDGGADCIETYVFWNGHETAPGKFARVVKDAGLFLILRIGPFVAGEWNFGSDSFPYIFTVILFLWCTCQPFLEDFRGLPVWLHYIPGTVFRTNNEPFKSHMKSFTTKIVDMMKKERFFASQGGHIILAQIENEYEGTEQAYGAGGKAYAAWAASMALAQNTGVPWIMCQQSDAPDHVINTCNSFYCDQFTPNSPTKPKIWTENWPGWFQNFGEANPHRPPEDVAFSVARFFGKGGTVQNYYVYHGGTNFGRTTGGPFITTSYDYDAPIDEYGLRRLPKWAHLRELHKSIKLCEHSLLYGNSTSFSLGPQQEADVYTDHSGGCVAFLSNIDSEKDKVVTFRKRKYDLPAWSVSILPDCKSVVYNTAKVRSQTSIVDMAPETLQSSKPEQWSIFTEKIGIWDKNDFIRNGFVDHINTTKDSTDYLWHTTSFKVDTSYPASGKHPILNIDSKGHGVHAFLNDMLVGSAFGNGSKSSFSVQMPINLKTGKNEIALLSMTVGLQNAGARYEWVGAGLTTVNISGMENGTIDLSSNNWAYKIGLEGERYSLFKPDQGNNQRWRQQSEPPKDQPLTWYKVNVDVPQGDDPIGLDMQSMGKGLAWLNGNAIGRYWLRTSSSDDRCTPNCNYRGQFSPNNCRTGCGKPTQRWYHVPRSWFHPSENTLVVFEEQGGDPTKITFSRRVATSVCSFVSENYPSIADMETWDKNMSDDGVASEAQLSCPKGKIISSVNFASFGDPSGTCRSYQQGSCHHPDSLSVVKKACLNNNGCTISLADRGFGKDLCPGVIKTLAIEVDCS
;
A
#
# COMPACT_ATOMS: atom_id res chain seq x y z
N MET A 1 -16.16 -74.03 3.59
CA MET A 1 -16.20 -72.60 3.99
C MET A 1 -15.01 -71.84 3.39
N ALA A 2 -14.89 -71.80 2.05
CA ALA A 2 -13.72 -71.20 1.38
C ALA A 2 -14.10 -70.45 0.09
N THR A 3 -15.28 -69.82 0.05
CA THR A 3 -15.76 -69.10 -1.15
C THR A 3 -16.33 -67.71 -0.86
N ALA A 4 -16.36 -67.26 0.40
CA ALA A 4 -16.83 -65.92 0.77
C ALA A 4 -15.70 -64.87 0.91
N ALA A 5 -14.49 -65.27 1.30
CA ALA A 5 -13.38 -64.35 1.56
C ALA A 5 -12.71 -63.77 0.30
N GLY A 6 -12.72 -64.50 -0.83
CA GLY A 6 -12.09 -64.05 -2.09
C GLY A 6 -12.86 -62.99 -2.88
N ARG A 7 -14.14 -62.74 -2.52
CA ARG A 7 -14.99 -61.73 -3.18
C ARG A 7 -15.07 -60.40 -2.44
N LEU A 8 -14.59 -60.33 -1.20
CA LEU A 8 -14.59 -59.08 -0.41
C LEU A 8 -13.44 -58.14 -0.78
N LEU A 9 -12.25 -58.67 -1.09
CA LEU A 9 -11.08 -57.86 -1.42
C LEU A 9 -11.25 -57.01 -2.69
N PRO A 10 -11.79 -57.56 -3.82
CA PRO A 10 -12.07 -56.75 -5.00
C PRO A 10 -13.15 -55.71 -4.75
N LEU A 11 -14.15 -56.04 -3.92
CA LEU A 11 -15.25 -55.12 -3.58
C LEU A 11 -14.79 -53.98 -2.68
N LEU A 12 -13.89 -54.26 -1.72
CA LEU A 12 -13.23 -53.26 -0.87
C LEU A 12 -12.28 -52.38 -1.66
N LEU A 13 -11.53 -52.93 -2.63
CA LEU A 13 -10.70 -52.16 -3.56
C LEU A 13 -11.55 -51.31 -4.51
N LEU A 14 -12.70 -51.82 -4.97
CA LEU A 14 -13.64 -51.04 -5.78
C LEU A 14 -14.30 -49.94 -4.94
N LEU A 15 -14.65 -50.20 -3.68
CA LEU A 15 -15.18 -49.18 -2.76
C LEU A 15 -14.12 -48.13 -2.43
N HIS A 16 -12.86 -48.53 -2.20
CA HIS A 16 -11.76 -47.60 -2.00
C HIS A 16 -11.50 -46.79 -3.27
N ALA A 17 -11.51 -47.41 -4.45
CA ALA A 17 -11.37 -46.70 -5.72
C ALA A 17 -12.55 -45.75 -5.98
N LEU A 18 -13.78 -46.15 -5.66
CA LEU A 18 -14.97 -45.31 -5.74
C LEU A 18 -14.96 -44.18 -4.70
N LEU A 19 -14.42 -44.41 -3.50
CA LEU A 19 -14.22 -43.39 -2.47
C LEU A 19 -13.09 -42.41 -2.86
N VAL A 20 -12.02 -42.89 -3.49
CA VAL A 20 -10.93 -42.06 -4.02
C VAL A 20 -11.41 -41.25 -5.24
N VAL A 21 -12.23 -41.84 -6.11
CA VAL A 21 -12.85 -41.15 -7.26
C VAL A 21 -13.94 -40.18 -6.80
N ALA A 22 -14.73 -40.50 -5.78
CA ALA A 22 -15.70 -39.58 -5.17
C ALA A 22 -15.01 -38.45 -4.39
N ALA A 23 -13.88 -38.71 -3.73
CA ALA A 23 -13.03 -37.67 -3.12
C ALA A 23 -12.38 -36.78 -4.18
N ALA A 24 -12.03 -37.34 -5.35
CA ALA A 24 -11.56 -36.57 -6.51
C ALA A 24 -12.68 -35.78 -7.21
N ALA A 25 -13.96 -36.14 -7.01
CA ALA A 25 -15.12 -35.52 -7.66
C ALA A 25 -15.67 -34.26 -6.95
N VAL A 26 -15.11 -33.86 -5.80
CA VAL A 26 -15.52 -32.62 -5.07
C VAL A 26 -14.40 -31.57 -5.12
N SER A 27 -13.73 -31.40 -6.27
CA SER A 27 -12.72 -30.36 -6.48
C SER A 27 -13.32 -29.12 -7.16
N GLY A 28 -14.31 -28.48 -6.52
CA GLY A 28 -15.00 -27.30 -7.05
C GLY A 28 -15.09 -26.16 -6.04
N VAL A 29 -15.14 -24.92 -6.55
CA VAL A 29 -15.50 -23.72 -5.79
C VAL A 29 -16.85 -23.22 -6.27
N THR A 30 -17.80 -23.08 -5.35
CA THR A 30 -19.12 -22.50 -5.59
C THR A 30 -19.51 -21.60 -4.42
N TYR A 31 -20.74 -21.12 -4.36
CA TYR A 31 -21.23 -20.27 -3.29
C TYR A 31 -22.72 -20.45 -3.07
N ASP A 32 -23.19 -20.03 -1.90
CA ASP A 32 -24.60 -19.87 -1.59
C ASP A 32 -24.85 -18.51 -0.93
N HIS A 33 -26.07 -18.30 -0.42
CA HIS A 33 -26.46 -17.07 0.28
C HIS A 33 -25.56 -16.72 1.48
N ARG A 34 -24.79 -17.68 2.01
CA ARG A 34 -23.96 -17.49 3.19
C ARG A 34 -22.49 -17.28 2.86
N SER A 35 -21.89 -18.19 2.12
CA SER A 35 -20.43 -18.23 1.97
C SER A 35 -19.97 -18.87 0.66
N LEU A 36 -18.67 -18.76 0.38
CA LEU A 36 -18.02 -19.64 -0.57
C LEU A 36 -18.00 -21.08 -0.04
N ILE A 37 -18.20 -22.03 -0.94
CA ILE A 37 -18.12 -23.47 -0.70
C ILE A 37 -16.90 -23.98 -1.46
N ILE A 38 -15.86 -24.37 -0.73
CA ILE A 38 -14.60 -24.87 -1.29
C ILE A 38 -14.48 -26.34 -0.92
N SER A 39 -14.41 -27.21 -1.93
CA SER A 39 -14.39 -28.67 -1.75
C SER A 39 -15.56 -29.19 -0.91
N GLY A 40 -16.77 -28.68 -1.20
CA GLY A 40 -18.01 -29.09 -0.55
C GLY A 40 -18.22 -28.56 0.88
N ARG A 41 -17.33 -27.70 1.38
CA ARG A 41 -17.45 -27.09 2.72
C ARG A 41 -17.56 -25.58 2.62
N ARG A 42 -18.54 -25.00 3.34
CA ARG A 42 -18.61 -23.56 3.57
C ARG A 42 -17.33 -23.09 4.24
N ARG A 43 -16.82 -21.92 3.87
CA ARG A 43 -15.59 -21.34 4.41
C ARG A 43 -15.81 -19.92 4.87
N LEU A 44 -15.23 -19.60 6.02
CA LEU A 44 -15.00 -18.23 6.45
C LEU A 44 -13.55 -17.88 6.13
N LEU A 45 -13.32 -16.88 5.29
CA LEU A 45 -11.99 -16.58 4.73
C LEU A 45 -11.50 -15.20 5.17
N ILE A 46 -10.27 -15.17 5.67
CA ILE A 46 -9.50 -13.97 5.91
C ILE A 46 -8.42 -13.88 4.84
N SER A 47 -8.46 -12.81 4.06
CA SER A 47 -7.59 -12.56 2.93
C SER A 47 -6.68 -11.36 3.18
N THR A 48 -5.53 -11.34 2.51
CA THR A 48 -4.51 -10.31 2.68
C THR A 48 -3.95 -9.89 1.32
N SER A 49 -3.98 -8.61 1.00
CA SER A 49 -3.38 -8.13 -0.26
C SER A 49 -1.87 -8.00 -0.16
N ILE A 50 -1.16 -8.63 -1.10
CA ILE A 50 0.29 -8.50 -1.32
C ILE A 50 0.52 -8.31 -2.82
N HIS A 51 0.98 -7.14 -3.23
CA HIS A 51 1.25 -6.85 -4.64
C HIS A 51 2.66 -7.31 -5.01
N TYR A 52 2.76 -8.37 -5.80
CA TYR A 52 4.05 -8.97 -6.16
C TYR A 52 5.06 -8.00 -6.81
N PRO A 53 4.68 -6.92 -7.57
CA PRO A 53 5.67 -5.98 -8.10
C PRO A 53 6.16 -4.93 -7.10
N ARG A 54 5.48 -4.77 -5.95
CA ARG A 54 5.88 -3.82 -4.88
C ARG A 54 6.87 -4.41 -3.88
N SER A 55 7.30 -5.64 -4.13
CA SER A 55 8.35 -6.34 -3.40
C SER A 55 9.16 -7.18 -4.39
N VAL A 56 10.37 -7.57 -4.01
CA VAL A 56 11.21 -8.40 -4.87
C VAL A 56 10.94 -9.89 -4.66
N PRO A 57 11.21 -10.77 -5.64
CA PRO A 57 10.99 -12.22 -5.51
C PRO A 57 11.58 -12.86 -4.26
N ALA A 58 12.73 -12.37 -3.79
CA ALA A 58 13.38 -12.85 -2.57
C ALA A 58 12.58 -12.57 -1.29
N MET A 59 11.72 -11.55 -1.29
CA MET A 59 10.87 -11.20 -0.14
C MET A 59 9.58 -12.01 -0.08
N TRP A 60 9.03 -12.45 -1.24
CA TRP A 60 7.69 -13.05 -1.29
C TRP A 60 7.48 -14.22 -0.33
N PRO A 61 8.40 -15.21 -0.19
CA PRO A 61 8.18 -16.32 0.73
C PRO A 61 8.05 -15.86 2.18
N LYS A 62 8.88 -14.91 2.61
CA LYS A 62 8.79 -14.32 3.95
C LYS A 62 7.46 -13.59 4.13
N LEU A 63 7.09 -12.71 3.19
CA LEU A 63 5.85 -11.93 3.27
C LEU A 63 4.61 -12.83 3.35
N VAL A 64 4.56 -13.89 2.54
CA VAL A 64 3.46 -14.88 2.55
C VAL A 64 3.44 -15.67 3.86
N ALA A 65 4.60 -16.06 4.39
CA ALA A 65 4.69 -16.72 5.69
C ALA A 65 4.21 -15.80 6.83
N GLU A 66 4.57 -14.51 6.80
CA GLU A 66 4.12 -13.52 7.78
C GLU A 66 2.60 -13.26 7.73
N ALA A 67 2.01 -13.31 6.53
CA ALA A 67 0.55 -13.26 6.38
C ALA A 67 -0.13 -14.52 6.93
N LYS A 68 0.43 -15.70 6.66
CA LYS A 68 -0.05 -16.99 7.19
C LYS A 68 0.02 -17.04 8.71
N ASP A 69 1.15 -16.65 9.30
CA ASP A 69 1.34 -16.54 10.75
C ASP A 69 0.39 -15.51 11.37
N GLY A 70 0.01 -14.50 10.59
CA GLY A 70 -1.01 -13.52 10.93
C GLY A 70 -2.43 -14.07 10.90
N GLY A 71 -2.66 -15.30 10.44
CA GLY A 71 -3.98 -15.95 10.37
C GLY A 71 -4.70 -15.81 9.03
N ALA A 72 -3.99 -15.46 7.95
CA ALA A 72 -4.58 -15.42 6.61
C ALA A 72 -4.89 -16.82 6.08
N ASP A 73 -6.05 -16.98 5.44
CA ASP A 73 -6.43 -18.15 4.63
C ASP A 73 -6.08 -17.92 3.14
N CYS A 74 -6.10 -16.66 2.71
CA CYS A 74 -5.96 -16.26 1.31
C CYS A 74 -4.95 -15.11 1.14
N ILE A 75 -4.27 -15.09 0.00
CA ILE A 75 -3.59 -13.91 -0.52
C ILE A 75 -4.45 -13.33 -1.65
N GLU A 76 -4.58 -12.01 -1.70
CA GLU A 76 -5.15 -11.28 -2.83
C GLU A 76 -4.03 -10.54 -3.58
N THR A 77 -4.08 -10.54 -4.91
CA THR A 77 -3.20 -9.68 -5.71
C THR A 77 -3.85 -9.26 -7.01
N TYR A 78 -3.59 -8.01 -7.40
CA TYR A 78 -3.80 -7.57 -8.78
C TYR A 78 -2.84 -8.22 -9.75
N VAL A 79 -3.24 -8.24 -11.02
CA VAL A 79 -2.37 -8.49 -12.17
C VAL A 79 -2.11 -7.16 -12.89
N PHE A 80 -0.84 -6.80 -13.02
CA PHE A 80 -0.43 -5.50 -13.55
C PHE A 80 -0.12 -5.62 -15.06
N TRP A 81 -1.12 -5.35 -15.91
CA TRP A 81 -1.13 -5.69 -17.35
C TRP A 81 0.11 -5.25 -18.13
N ASN A 82 0.33 -3.97 -18.19
CA ASN A 82 1.49 -3.39 -18.83
C ASN A 82 2.85 -3.83 -18.23
N GLY A 83 2.95 -4.30 -16.97
CA GLY A 83 4.22 -4.57 -16.29
C GLY A 83 4.82 -5.96 -16.48
N HIS A 84 4.43 -6.68 -17.54
CA HIS A 84 4.71 -8.10 -17.68
C HIS A 84 6.15 -8.47 -18.03
N GLU A 85 7.02 -8.36 -17.01
CA GLU A 85 8.23 -9.17 -16.85
C GLU A 85 8.31 -9.94 -15.51
N THR A 86 7.46 -9.62 -14.52
CA THR A 86 7.36 -10.44 -13.30
C THR A 86 6.25 -11.46 -13.44
N ALA A 87 6.60 -12.69 -13.83
CA ALA A 87 5.66 -13.79 -14.05
C ALA A 87 4.71 -14.02 -12.84
N PRO A 88 3.41 -13.67 -12.90
CA PRO A 88 2.47 -13.85 -11.79
C PRO A 88 2.34 -15.32 -11.38
N GLY A 89 2.63 -16.25 -12.30
CA GLY A 89 2.72 -17.68 -11.98
C GLY A 89 3.81 -18.05 -10.96
N LYS A 90 4.91 -17.28 -10.89
CA LYS A 90 5.95 -17.48 -9.84
C LYS A 90 5.42 -17.11 -8.47
N PHE A 91 4.74 -15.97 -8.34
CA PHE A 91 4.13 -15.56 -7.08
C PHE A 91 2.98 -16.49 -6.67
N ALA A 92 2.11 -16.87 -7.62
CA ALA A 92 1.05 -17.86 -7.37
C ALA A 92 1.60 -19.21 -6.87
N ARG A 93 2.79 -19.61 -7.33
CA ARG A 93 3.50 -20.78 -6.81
C ARG A 93 3.93 -20.60 -5.35
N VAL A 94 4.49 -19.45 -4.98
CA VAL A 94 4.84 -19.16 -3.58
C VAL A 94 3.61 -19.24 -2.67
N VAL A 95 2.48 -18.68 -3.08
CA VAL A 95 1.21 -18.75 -2.33
C VAL A 95 0.72 -20.20 -2.20
N LYS A 96 0.77 -20.96 -3.29
CA LYS A 96 0.42 -22.38 -3.33
C LYS A 96 1.31 -23.20 -2.40
N ASP A 97 2.62 -23.01 -2.46
CA ASP A 97 3.61 -23.74 -1.65
C ASP A 97 3.44 -23.43 -0.15
N ALA A 98 2.97 -22.23 0.20
CA ALA A 98 2.58 -21.88 1.55
C ALA A 98 1.25 -22.50 2.02
N GLY A 99 0.49 -23.12 1.12
CA GLY A 99 -0.80 -23.75 1.40
C GLY A 99 -1.97 -22.78 1.54
N LEU A 100 -1.82 -21.54 1.07
CA LEU A 100 -2.88 -20.52 1.11
C LEU A 100 -3.70 -20.52 -0.18
N PHE A 101 -4.93 -20.04 -0.11
CA PHE A 101 -5.72 -19.76 -1.31
C PHE A 101 -5.29 -18.43 -1.96
N LEU A 102 -5.70 -18.22 -3.21
CA LEU A 102 -5.39 -17.02 -4.00
C LEU A 102 -6.68 -16.40 -4.56
N ILE A 103 -6.84 -15.10 -4.35
CA ILE A 103 -7.82 -14.25 -5.03
C ILE A 103 -7.06 -13.47 -6.11
N LEU A 104 -7.34 -13.76 -7.38
CA LEU A 104 -6.62 -13.17 -8.51
C LEU A 104 -7.43 -12.04 -9.15
N ARG A 105 -6.98 -10.79 -9.00
CA ARG A 105 -7.65 -9.63 -9.59
C ARG A 105 -7.02 -9.31 -10.94
N ILE A 106 -7.62 -9.80 -12.02
CA ILE A 106 -6.97 -9.80 -13.36
C ILE A 106 -6.97 -8.40 -13.99
N GLY A 107 -7.90 -7.52 -13.62
CA GLY A 107 -8.01 -6.19 -14.23
C GLY A 107 -8.98 -6.16 -15.42
N PRO A 108 -8.88 -5.19 -16.34
CA PRO A 108 -7.66 -4.55 -16.79
C PRO A 108 -7.23 -3.34 -15.96
N PHE A 109 -8.13 -2.80 -15.15
CA PHE A 109 -7.86 -1.70 -14.24
C PHE A 109 -7.41 -2.25 -12.88
N VAL A 110 -6.27 -1.76 -12.40
CA VAL A 110 -5.74 -2.04 -11.06
C VAL A 110 -6.05 -0.80 -10.26
N ALA A 111 -6.77 -0.82 -9.13
CA ALA A 111 -6.97 0.41 -8.34
C ALA A 111 -5.94 0.53 -7.21
N GLY A 112 -4.66 0.49 -7.58
CA GLY A 112 -3.56 0.41 -6.62
C GLY A 112 -2.58 1.55 -6.73
N GLU A 113 -3.05 2.77 -6.94
CA GLU A 113 -2.22 4.00 -6.95
C GLU A 113 -1.14 3.93 -8.01
N TRP A 114 -1.47 3.25 -9.09
CA TRP A 114 -0.58 2.85 -10.15
C TRP A 114 -0.81 3.73 -11.38
N ASN A 115 0.20 4.01 -12.22
CA ASN A 115 0.01 4.80 -13.44
C ASN A 115 -1.14 4.23 -14.29
N PHE A 116 -2.18 5.03 -14.59
CA PHE A 116 -3.42 4.57 -15.22
C PHE A 116 -4.11 3.39 -14.49
N GLY A 117 -4.03 3.36 -13.17
CA GLY A 117 -4.58 2.32 -12.31
C GLY A 117 -4.70 2.70 -10.82
N SER A 118 -5.65 3.55 -10.43
CA SER A 118 -6.10 3.74 -9.04
C SER A 118 -7.49 4.33 -9.03
N ASP A 119 -8.35 4.02 -8.07
CA ASP A 119 -9.56 4.81 -7.86
C ASP A 119 -9.34 5.83 -6.73
N SER A 120 -9.42 7.10 -7.08
CA SER A 120 -9.62 8.24 -6.19
C SER A 120 -10.52 9.24 -6.90
N PHE A 121 -11.73 9.42 -6.35
CA PHE A 121 -12.83 10.21 -6.90
C PHE A 121 -12.40 11.66 -7.27
N PRO A 122 -12.62 12.12 -8.52
CA PRO A 122 -12.51 13.53 -8.84
C PRO A 122 -13.86 14.17 -9.21
N TYR A 123 -14.11 15.36 -8.67
CA TYR A 123 -15.15 16.28 -9.11
C TYR A 123 -14.77 16.91 -10.48
N ILE A 124 -15.67 16.73 -11.47
CA ILE A 124 -16.14 17.66 -12.52
C ILE A 124 -15.17 18.26 -13.58
N PHE A 125 -15.42 17.83 -14.84
CA PHE A 125 -15.43 18.48 -16.18
C PHE A 125 -14.26 19.36 -16.69
N THR A 126 -13.78 19.09 -17.92
CA THR A 126 -14.24 19.74 -19.19
C THR A 126 -13.55 19.14 -20.45
N VAL A 127 -14.31 19.18 -21.55
CA VAL A 127 -14.14 18.68 -22.94
C VAL A 127 -13.12 19.50 -23.77
N ILE A 128 -12.45 18.90 -24.78
CA ILE A 128 -12.32 19.41 -26.18
C ILE A 128 -11.53 18.44 -27.10
N LEU A 129 -11.93 18.46 -28.37
CA LEU A 129 -11.76 17.54 -29.51
C LEU A 129 -10.35 17.38 -30.13
N PHE A 130 -10.23 16.27 -30.86
CA PHE A 130 -9.13 15.68 -31.63
C PHE A 130 -8.57 16.50 -32.82
N LEU A 131 -7.31 16.21 -33.20
CA LEU A 131 -6.92 15.98 -34.60
C LEU A 131 -5.72 15.00 -34.73
N TRP A 132 -5.71 14.24 -35.83
CA TRP A 132 -4.92 13.06 -36.19
C TRP A 132 -3.38 13.14 -36.21
N CYS A 133 -2.70 12.01 -35.91
CA CYS A 133 -1.76 11.37 -36.85
C CYS A 133 -1.35 9.94 -36.44
N THR A 134 -1.06 9.15 -37.46
CA THR A 134 -0.81 7.70 -37.52
C THR A 134 0.67 7.32 -37.28
N CYS A 135 0.94 6.20 -36.57
CA CYS A 135 1.76 5.04 -37.01
C CYS A 135 2.32 4.17 -35.85
N GLN A 136 2.09 2.86 -36.00
CA GLN A 136 2.66 1.60 -35.48
C GLN A 136 3.46 1.50 -34.14
N PRO A 137 3.28 0.41 -33.36
CA PRO A 137 3.77 0.30 -31.98
C PRO A 137 5.15 -0.38 -31.88
N PHE A 138 6.05 0.25 -31.12
CA PHE A 138 7.19 -0.42 -30.49
C PHE A 138 6.82 -0.79 -29.04
N LEU A 139 7.13 -2.04 -28.69
CA LEU A 139 6.95 -2.67 -27.39
C LEU A 139 7.97 -2.10 -26.39
N GLU A 140 7.56 -1.21 -25.48
CA GLU A 140 8.31 -0.89 -24.25
C GLU A 140 7.37 -0.60 -23.06
N ASP A 141 7.95 -0.69 -21.86
CA ASP A 141 7.40 -0.87 -20.50
C ASP A 141 6.35 0.12 -19.98
N PHE A 142 5.21 -0.33 -19.44
CA PHE A 142 4.32 0.52 -18.60
C PHE A 142 3.74 -0.31 -17.45
N ARG A 143 3.25 0.20 -16.31
CA ARG A 143 2.66 -0.63 -15.21
C ARG A 143 1.23 -0.04 -14.82
N GLY A 144 0.08 -0.74 -14.60
CA GLY A 144 -1.35 -0.29 -14.82
C GLY A 144 -2.09 -0.64 -16.17
N LEU A 145 -2.92 0.26 -16.76
CA LEU A 145 -3.31 0.17 -18.19
C LEU A 145 -2.14 0.61 -19.08
N PRO A 146 -1.81 -0.09 -20.18
CA PRO A 146 -0.69 0.31 -21.02
C PRO A 146 -0.89 1.68 -21.69
N VAL A 147 0.10 2.58 -21.57
CA VAL A 147 0.05 3.93 -22.18
C VAL A 147 -0.14 3.85 -23.69
N TRP A 148 0.43 2.83 -24.35
CA TRP A 148 0.25 2.64 -25.79
C TRP A 148 -1.20 2.41 -26.23
N LEU A 149 -2.07 1.91 -25.33
CA LEU A 149 -3.47 1.67 -25.63
C LEU A 149 -4.22 2.97 -25.94
N HIS A 150 -3.79 4.09 -25.32
CA HIS A 150 -4.32 5.41 -25.57
C HIS A 150 -4.04 5.89 -27.01
N TYR A 151 -2.96 5.43 -27.65
CA TYR A 151 -2.60 5.84 -29.02
C TYR A 151 -3.22 4.98 -30.11
N ILE A 152 -4.00 3.95 -29.76
CA ILE A 152 -4.72 3.17 -30.77
C ILE A 152 -5.92 3.97 -31.26
N PRO A 153 -6.05 4.24 -32.57
CA PRO A 153 -7.12 5.07 -33.11
C PRO A 153 -8.51 4.64 -32.65
N GLY A 154 -9.29 5.60 -32.15
CA GLY A 154 -10.65 5.37 -31.69
C GLY A 154 -10.77 4.65 -30.36
N THR A 155 -9.69 4.42 -29.63
CA THR A 155 -9.73 3.77 -28.31
C THR A 155 -10.22 4.75 -27.25
N VAL A 156 -11.15 4.28 -26.42
CA VAL A 156 -11.62 4.99 -25.22
C VAL A 156 -11.62 3.97 -24.10
N PHE A 157 -11.02 4.32 -22.96
CA PHE A 157 -10.82 3.36 -21.88
C PHE A 157 -12.14 3.07 -21.16
N ARG A 158 -12.27 1.83 -20.66
CA ARG A 158 -13.33 1.40 -19.73
C ARG A 158 -14.74 1.82 -20.17
N THR A 159 -15.05 1.63 -21.45
CA THR A 159 -16.40 1.87 -22.00
C THR A 159 -16.67 0.87 -23.13
N ASN A 160 -17.87 0.90 -23.71
CA ASN A 160 -18.24 -0.02 -24.80
C ASN A 160 -17.57 0.39 -26.12
N ASN A 161 -16.26 0.17 -26.17
CA ASN A 161 -15.35 0.54 -27.22
C ASN A 161 -14.61 -0.70 -27.72
N GLU A 162 -14.75 -1.03 -29.00
CA GLU A 162 -14.28 -2.31 -29.53
C GLU A 162 -12.75 -2.50 -29.48
N PRO A 163 -11.92 -1.49 -29.82
CA PRO A 163 -10.47 -1.58 -29.61
C PRO A 163 -10.09 -1.92 -28.16
N PHE A 164 -10.65 -1.20 -27.19
CA PHE A 164 -10.39 -1.44 -25.76
C PHE A 164 -10.83 -2.84 -25.33
N LYS A 165 -12.05 -3.23 -25.69
CA LYS A 165 -12.63 -4.55 -25.39
C LYS A 165 -11.79 -5.69 -25.95
N SER A 166 -11.32 -5.56 -27.19
CA SER A 166 -10.47 -6.55 -27.85
C SER A 166 -9.15 -6.75 -27.09
N HIS A 167 -8.47 -5.65 -26.74
CA HIS A 167 -7.22 -5.71 -25.99
C HIS A 167 -7.40 -6.24 -24.55
N MET A 168 -8.44 -5.79 -23.85
CA MET A 168 -8.79 -6.30 -22.52
C MET A 168 -9.09 -7.81 -22.55
N LYS A 169 -9.86 -8.27 -23.53
CA LYS A 169 -10.16 -9.70 -23.70
C LYS A 169 -8.89 -10.50 -23.98
N SER A 170 -8.04 -10.04 -24.91
CA SER A 170 -6.77 -10.69 -25.24
C SER A 170 -5.88 -10.83 -24.01
N PHE A 171 -5.78 -9.74 -23.23
CA PHE A 171 -5.03 -9.73 -21.98
C PHE A 171 -5.58 -10.70 -20.94
N THR A 172 -6.87 -10.61 -20.64
CA THR A 172 -7.56 -11.47 -19.68
C THR A 172 -7.40 -12.94 -20.06
N THR A 173 -7.58 -13.26 -21.35
CA THR A 173 -7.44 -14.63 -21.89
C THR A 173 -6.01 -15.13 -21.69
N LYS A 174 -4.98 -14.32 -22.00
CA LYS A 174 -3.58 -14.68 -21.77
C LYS A 174 -3.27 -15.01 -20.31
N ILE A 175 -3.79 -14.21 -19.36
CA ILE A 175 -3.59 -14.46 -17.93
C ILE A 175 -4.32 -15.73 -17.50
N VAL A 176 -5.58 -15.91 -17.90
CA VAL A 176 -6.35 -17.11 -17.58
C VAL A 176 -5.68 -18.36 -18.15
N ASP A 177 -5.24 -18.34 -19.41
CA ASP A 177 -4.57 -19.47 -20.06
C ASP A 177 -3.25 -19.82 -19.38
N MET A 178 -2.47 -18.82 -18.98
CA MET A 178 -1.25 -19.01 -18.20
C MET A 178 -1.55 -19.70 -16.86
N MET A 179 -2.58 -19.25 -16.14
CA MET A 179 -2.97 -19.84 -14.86
C MET A 179 -3.54 -21.25 -15.03
N LYS A 180 -4.29 -21.50 -16.11
CA LYS A 180 -4.83 -22.82 -16.45
C LYS A 180 -3.75 -23.82 -16.83
N LYS A 181 -2.75 -23.38 -17.61
CA LYS A 181 -1.62 -24.20 -18.04
C LYS A 181 -0.84 -24.73 -16.85
N GLU A 182 -0.62 -23.88 -15.85
CA GLU A 182 0.06 -24.24 -14.60
C GLU A 182 -0.88 -24.86 -13.55
N ARG A 183 -2.16 -25.09 -13.89
CA ARG A 183 -3.20 -25.68 -13.02
C ARG A 183 -3.36 -24.93 -11.68
N PHE A 184 -3.38 -23.60 -11.74
CA PHE A 184 -3.54 -22.77 -10.55
C PHE A 184 -5.00 -22.56 -10.11
N PHE A 185 -6.01 -22.79 -10.96
CA PHE A 185 -7.42 -22.72 -10.54
C PHE A 185 -7.82 -23.91 -9.68
N ALA A 186 -8.62 -23.68 -8.63
CA ALA A 186 -9.09 -24.75 -7.73
C ALA A 186 -9.92 -25.83 -8.45
N SER A 187 -10.59 -25.49 -9.55
CA SER A 187 -11.23 -26.45 -10.48
C SER A 187 -10.26 -27.47 -11.09
N GLN A 188 -8.94 -27.18 -11.08
CA GLN A 188 -7.86 -28.03 -11.57
C GLN A 188 -6.98 -28.58 -10.45
N GLY A 189 -7.40 -28.45 -9.18
CA GLY A 189 -6.59 -28.79 -8.00
C GLY A 189 -5.58 -27.70 -7.60
N GLY A 190 -5.74 -26.49 -8.12
CA GLY A 190 -4.95 -25.32 -7.76
C GLY A 190 -5.52 -24.55 -6.56
N HIS A 191 -4.99 -23.35 -6.32
CA HIS A 191 -5.28 -22.53 -5.13
C HIS A 191 -6.03 -21.23 -5.44
N ILE A 192 -6.22 -20.86 -6.72
CA ILE A 192 -7.05 -19.72 -7.10
C ILE A 192 -8.51 -20.09 -6.89
N ILE A 193 -9.20 -19.39 -5.98
CA ILE A 193 -10.59 -19.65 -5.57
C ILE A 193 -11.57 -18.57 -6.05
N LEU A 194 -11.08 -17.38 -6.37
CA LEU A 194 -11.85 -16.26 -6.90
C LEU A 194 -11.03 -15.54 -7.96
N ALA A 195 -11.70 -15.00 -8.97
CA ALA A 195 -11.12 -14.09 -9.92
C ALA A 195 -11.94 -12.79 -10.00
N GLN A 196 -11.29 -11.64 -10.11
CA GLN A 196 -11.96 -10.36 -10.33
C GLN A 196 -11.76 -9.86 -11.76
N ILE A 197 -12.84 -9.35 -12.34
CA ILE A 197 -12.83 -8.59 -13.60
C ILE A 197 -13.21 -7.14 -13.32
N GLU A 198 -12.56 -6.19 -13.97
CA GLU A 198 -12.74 -4.76 -13.68
C GLU A 198 -12.49 -4.42 -12.19
N ASN A 199 -12.68 -3.16 -11.83
CA ASN A 199 -12.47 -2.68 -10.48
C ASN A 199 -13.20 -1.35 -10.24
N GLU A 200 -14.06 -1.29 -9.23
CA GLU A 200 -14.82 -0.10 -8.83
C GLU A 200 -15.40 0.72 -10.00
N TYR A 201 -16.00 -0.01 -10.94
CA TYR A 201 -16.42 0.55 -12.21
C TYR A 201 -17.71 1.37 -12.11
N GLU A 202 -18.52 1.21 -11.07
CA GLU A 202 -19.85 1.85 -10.94
C GLU A 202 -19.82 3.38 -11.12
N GLY A 203 -18.85 4.09 -10.54
CA GLY A 203 -18.74 5.55 -10.74
C GLY A 203 -18.40 5.92 -12.19
N THR A 204 -17.56 5.12 -12.84
CA THR A 204 -17.16 5.28 -14.24
C THR A 204 -18.30 4.91 -15.19
N GLU A 205 -19.04 3.86 -14.86
CA GLU A 205 -20.23 3.43 -15.58
C GLU A 205 -21.28 4.54 -15.65
N GLN A 206 -21.58 5.17 -14.51
CA GLN A 206 -22.50 6.30 -14.44
C GLN A 206 -22.05 7.44 -15.37
N ALA A 207 -20.75 7.72 -15.42
CA ALA A 207 -20.19 8.77 -16.29
C ALA A 207 -20.29 8.44 -17.80
N TYR A 208 -20.26 7.16 -18.19
CA TYR A 208 -20.46 6.72 -19.58
C TYR A 208 -21.93 6.38 -19.93
N GLY A 209 -22.83 6.36 -18.95
CA GLY A 209 -24.25 6.07 -19.13
C GLY A 209 -24.50 4.70 -19.79
N ALA A 210 -25.30 4.67 -20.86
CA ALA A 210 -25.63 3.42 -21.56
C ALA A 210 -24.40 2.67 -22.11
N GLY A 211 -23.35 3.41 -22.50
CA GLY A 211 -22.08 2.81 -22.95
C GLY A 211 -21.34 2.12 -21.81
N GLY A 212 -21.43 2.65 -20.59
CA GLY A 212 -20.86 2.02 -19.40
C GLY A 212 -21.58 0.73 -19.03
N LYS A 213 -22.92 0.76 -18.99
CA LYS A 213 -23.76 -0.43 -18.72
C LYS A 213 -23.51 -1.58 -19.68
N ALA A 214 -23.47 -1.25 -20.98
CA ALA A 214 -23.18 -2.25 -22.01
C ALA A 214 -21.77 -2.85 -21.85
N TYR A 215 -20.80 -2.04 -21.42
CA TYR A 215 -19.44 -2.51 -21.13
C TYR A 215 -19.37 -3.39 -19.89
N ALA A 216 -19.97 -3.01 -18.77
CA ALA A 216 -19.98 -3.80 -17.54
C ALA A 216 -20.59 -5.20 -17.78
N ALA A 217 -21.74 -5.25 -18.47
CA ALA A 217 -22.39 -6.50 -18.87
C ALA A 217 -21.51 -7.35 -19.80
N TRP A 218 -20.82 -6.72 -20.77
CA TRP A 218 -19.87 -7.41 -21.64
C TRP A 218 -18.66 -7.93 -20.85
N ALA A 219 -18.10 -7.16 -19.92
CA ALA A 219 -16.90 -7.53 -19.16
C ALA A 219 -17.18 -8.76 -18.29
N ALA A 220 -18.32 -8.78 -17.61
CA ALA A 220 -18.81 -9.92 -16.85
C ALA A 220 -19.02 -11.15 -17.76
N SER A 221 -19.68 -10.98 -18.90
CA SER A 221 -19.93 -12.07 -19.85
C SER A 221 -18.62 -12.63 -20.43
N MET A 222 -17.66 -11.76 -20.75
CA MET A 222 -16.34 -12.13 -21.25
C MET A 222 -15.55 -12.92 -20.20
N ALA A 223 -15.59 -12.48 -18.93
CA ALA A 223 -14.94 -13.16 -17.81
C ALA A 223 -15.53 -14.56 -17.56
N LEU A 224 -16.86 -14.68 -17.55
CA LEU A 224 -17.56 -15.97 -17.42
C LEU A 224 -17.21 -16.93 -18.58
N ALA A 225 -17.13 -16.40 -19.80
CA ALA A 225 -16.74 -17.18 -20.98
C ALA A 225 -15.29 -17.71 -20.93
N GLN A 226 -14.44 -17.19 -20.05
CA GLN A 226 -13.10 -17.74 -19.81
C GLN A 226 -13.14 -19.13 -19.17
N ASN A 227 -14.28 -19.57 -18.61
CA ASN A 227 -14.49 -20.89 -18.01
C ASN A 227 -13.35 -21.32 -17.06
N THR A 228 -13.09 -20.49 -16.04
CA THR A 228 -12.06 -20.73 -15.01
C THR A 228 -12.45 -21.83 -14.03
N GLY A 229 -13.75 -22.14 -13.93
CA GLY A 229 -14.30 -23.10 -12.97
C GLY A 229 -14.33 -22.60 -11.53
N VAL A 230 -14.12 -21.29 -11.31
CA VAL A 230 -14.24 -20.62 -10.01
C VAL A 230 -15.13 -19.36 -10.15
N PRO A 231 -15.78 -18.88 -9.08
CA PRO A 231 -16.63 -17.69 -9.15
C PRO A 231 -15.85 -16.43 -9.53
N TRP A 232 -16.55 -15.53 -10.22
CA TRP A 232 -16.07 -14.19 -10.54
C TRP A 232 -16.69 -13.14 -9.61
N ILE A 233 -15.91 -12.12 -9.28
CA ILE A 233 -16.32 -10.98 -8.47
C ILE A 233 -16.13 -9.66 -9.24
N MET A 234 -16.89 -8.63 -8.85
CA MET A 234 -16.72 -7.22 -9.25
C MET A 234 -16.91 -6.34 -8.00
N CYS A 235 -15.90 -5.56 -7.63
CA CYS A 235 -16.00 -4.65 -6.48
C CYS A 235 -16.67 -3.32 -6.86
N GLN A 236 -17.46 -2.76 -5.93
CA GLN A 236 -18.26 -1.54 -6.12
C GLN A 236 -19.00 -1.55 -7.47
N GLN A 237 -19.90 -2.53 -7.61
CA GLN A 237 -20.70 -2.76 -8.82
C GLN A 237 -22.08 -3.26 -8.43
N SER A 238 -23.01 -2.37 -8.08
CA SER A 238 -24.32 -2.78 -7.54
C SER A 238 -25.18 -3.59 -8.53
N ASP A 239 -25.01 -3.39 -9.84
CA ASP A 239 -25.73 -4.10 -10.90
C ASP A 239 -24.92 -5.23 -11.57
N ALA A 240 -23.90 -5.77 -10.88
CA ALA A 240 -23.14 -6.91 -11.39
C ALA A 240 -24.08 -8.09 -11.76
N PRO A 241 -23.92 -8.72 -12.95
CA PRO A 241 -24.81 -9.79 -13.41
C PRO A 241 -24.92 -10.98 -12.44
N ASP A 242 -25.99 -11.78 -12.53
CA ASP A 242 -26.35 -12.82 -11.54
C ASP A 242 -25.23 -13.82 -11.20
N HIS A 243 -24.41 -14.21 -12.18
CA HIS A 243 -23.31 -15.17 -11.99
C HIS A 243 -21.98 -14.52 -11.56
N VAL A 244 -21.98 -13.20 -11.30
CA VAL A 244 -20.84 -12.44 -10.78
C VAL A 244 -21.21 -11.84 -9.44
N ILE A 245 -20.37 -12.05 -8.42
CA ILE A 245 -20.65 -11.56 -7.06
C ILE A 245 -20.19 -10.10 -6.96
N ASN A 246 -21.10 -9.18 -6.60
CA ASN A 246 -20.70 -7.82 -6.27
C ASN A 246 -20.11 -7.76 -4.86
N THR A 247 -19.04 -7.00 -4.68
CA THR A 247 -18.30 -6.91 -3.41
C THR A 247 -18.15 -5.45 -2.96
N CYS A 248 -17.78 -5.26 -1.69
CA CYS A 248 -17.61 -3.94 -1.09
C CYS A 248 -16.13 -3.59 -0.87
N ASN A 249 -15.80 -2.30 -1.02
CA ASN A 249 -14.51 -1.69 -0.71
C ASN A 249 -14.73 -0.44 0.14
N SER A 250 -14.19 -0.37 1.34
CA SER A 250 -14.39 0.77 2.24
C SER A 250 -13.50 0.62 3.48
N PHE A 251 -13.46 1.65 4.33
CA PHE A 251 -13.04 1.48 5.72
C PHE A 251 -14.00 0.58 6.51
N TYR A 252 -15.29 0.58 6.16
CA TYR A 252 -16.35 -0.20 6.79
C TYR A 252 -17.34 -0.76 5.76
N CYS A 253 -17.53 -2.08 5.74
CA CYS A 253 -18.48 -2.79 4.88
C CYS A 253 -19.50 -3.64 5.68
N ASP A 254 -19.65 -3.39 6.98
CA ASP A 254 -20.57 -4.12 7.85
C ASP A 254 -22.04 -3.94 7.46
N GLN A 255 -22.40 -2.82 6.82
CA GLN A 255 -23.76 -2.56 6.32
C GLN A 255 -23.99 -2.98 4.86
N PHE A 256 -22.94 -3.38 4.14
CA PHE A 256 -23.07 -3.82 2.75
C PHE A 256 -23.94 -5.08 2.64
N THR A 257 -24.77 -5.13 1.60
CA THR A 257 -25.58 -6.30 1.22
C THR A 257 -25.35 -6.58 -0.26
N PRO A 258 -25.08 -7.84 -0.66
CA PRO A 258 -24.92 -8.19 -2.07
C PRO A 258 -26.23 -7.94 -2.84
N ASN A 259 -26.13 -7.79 -4.16
CA ASN A 259 -27.26 -7.43 -5.02
C ASN A 259 -28.29 -8.55 -5.23
N SER A 260 -28.03 -9.74 -4.67
CA SER A 260 -28.95 -10.87 -4.67
C SER A 260 -28.83 -11.64 -3.35
N PRO A 261 -29.95 -12.12 -2.77
CA PRO A 261 -29.94 -12.92 -1.54
C PRO A 261 -29.27 -14.28 -1.70
N THR A 262 -28.95 -14.72 -2.93
CA THR A 262 -28.25 -16.00 -3.18
C THR A 262 -26.73 -15.86 -3.19
N LYS A 263 -26.20 -14.64 -3.07
CA LYS A 263 -24.76 -14.35 -3.11
C LYS A 263 -24.22 -14.13 -1.69
N PRO A 264 -22.96 -14.53 -1.41
CA PRO A 264 -22.33 -14.29 -0.12
C PRO A 264 -21.89 -12.83 0.02
N LYS A 265 -21.78 -12.36 1.26
CA LYS A 265 -21.27 -11.02 1.59
C LYS A 265 -19.74 -11.02 1.64
N ILE A 266 -19.12 -10.31 0.70
CA ILE A 266 -17.66 -10.27 0.49
C ILE A 266 -17.15 -8.81 0.56
N TRP A 267 -16.04 -8.62 1.28
CA TRP A 267 -15.31 -7.36 1.41
C TRP A 267 -13.92 -7.51 0.82
N THR A 268 -13.71 -6.95 -0.38
CA THR A 268 -12.47 -7.08 -1.16
C THR A 268 -11.41 -6.07 -0.76
N GLU A 269 -11.77 -4.92 -0.18
CA GLU A 269 -10.77 -3.95 0.29
C GLU A 269 -11.17 -3.31 1.61
N ASN A 270 -10.67 -3.87 2.71
CA ASN A 270 -10.62 -3.23 4.02
C ASN A 270 -9.31 -2.48 4.15
N TRP A 271 -9.35 -1.14 4.14
CA TRP A 271 -8.15 -0.31 4.12
C TRP A 271 -7.54 -0.16 5.52
N PRO A 272 -6.41 -0.81 5.87
CA PRO A 272 -5.84 -0.74 7.22
C PRO A 272 -5.01 0.52 7.46
N GLY A 273 -5.02 1.45 6.49
CA GLY A 273 -4.36 2.76 6.47
C GLY A 273 -4.68 3.46 5.15
N TRP A 274 -3.75 4.25 4.61
CA TRP A 274 -3.94 4.96 3.34
C TRP A 274 -2.59 5.24 2.65
N PHE A 275 -2.61 5.48 1.34
CA PHE A 275 -1.41 5.86 0.59
C PHE A 275 -0.97 7.30 0.90
N GLN A 276 0.27 7.64 0.52
CA GLN A 276 0.86 8.97 0.73
C GLN A 276 1.24 9.62 -0.61
N ASN A 277 1.02 10.94 -0.71
CA ASN A 277 1.48 11.78 -1.81
C ASN A 277 2.70 12.60 -1.40
N PHE A 278 3.63 12.85 -2.33
CA PHE A 278 4.69 13.84 -2.18
C PHE A 278 4.10 15.22 -1.87
N GLY A 279 4.46 15.76 -0.69
CA GLY A 279 3.94 17.04 -0.19
C GLY A 279 2.78 16.92 0.80
N GLU A 280 2.32 15.71 1.13
CA GLU A 280 1.26 15.50 2.14
C GLU A 280 1.79 14.81 3.40
N ALA A 281 1.13 15.10 4.53
CA ALA A 281 1.37 14.40 5.80
C ALA A 281 1.01 12.90 5.72
N ASN A 282 1.66 12.08 6.55
CA ASN A 282 1.56 10.62 6.53
C ASN A 282 0.31 10.12 7.27
N PRO A 283 -0.66 9.47 6.61
CA PRO A 283 -1.89 8.96 7.23
C PRO A 283 -1.70 7.60 7.92
N HIS A 284 -2.31 7.44 9.09
CA HIS A 284 -2.32 6.19 9.87
C HIS A 284 -3.75 5.79 10.24
N ARG A 285 -4.02 4.49 10.39
CA ARG A 285 -5.32 4.00 10.89
C ARG A 285 -5.10 3.10 12.11
N PRO A 286 -5.72 3.41 13.27
CA PRO A 286 -5.53 2.64 14.49
C PRO A 286 -5.89 1.16 14.35
N PRO A 287 -5.11 0.25 14.95
CA PRO A 287 -5.40 -1.18 14.89
C PRO A 287 -6.75 -1.54 15.53
N GLU A 288 -7.20 -0.80 16.53
CA GLU A 288 -8.49 -1.00 17.20
C GLU A 288 -9.66 -0.73 16.25
N ASP A 289 -9.58 0.32 15.44
CA ASP A 289 -10.60 0.66 14.45
C ASP A 289 -10.63 -0.35 13.29
N VAL A 290 -9.46 -0.79 12.82
CA VAL A 290 -9.38 -1.87 11.82
C VAL A 290 -10.05 -3.13 12.39
N ALA A 291 -9.69 -3.53 13.61
CA ALA A 291 -10.29 -4.69 14.28
C ALA A 291 -11.79 -4.53 14.49
N PHE A 292 -12.27 -3.35 14.89
CA PHE A 292 -13.69 -3.02 15.01
C PHE A 292 -14.42 -3.24 13.69
N SER A 293 -13.89 -2.70 12.60
CA SER A 293 -14.50 -2.80 11.28
C SER A 293 -14.63 -4.25 10.80
N VAL A 294 -13.61 -5.08 11.05
CA VAL A 294 -13.58 -6.50 10.67
C VAL A 294 -14.50 -7.33 11.57
N ALA A 295 -14.47 -7.12 12.88
CA ALA A 295 -15.33 -7.83 13.83
C ALA A 295 -16.82 -7.58 13.54
N ARG A 296 -17.19 -6.33 13.23
CA ARG A 296 -18.57 -6.00 12.82
C ARG A 296 -18.94 -6.65 11.49
N PHE A 297 -18.04 -6.67 10.52
CA PHE A 297 -18.30 -7.32 9.22
C PHE A 297 -18.65 -8.81 9.38
N PHE A 298 -17.84 -9.57 10.12
CA PHE A 298 -18.11 -10.99 10.38
C PHE A 298 -19.34 -11.20 11.28
N GLY A 299 -19.52 -10.37 12.32
CA GLY A 299 -20.71 -10.38 13.16
C GLY A 299 -22.00 -10.16 12.36
N LYS A 300 -21.97 -9.30 11.35
CA LYS A 300 -23.09 -9.02 10.43
C LYS A 300 -23.10 -9.88 9.17
N GLY A 301 -22.55 -11.08 9.25
CA GLY A 301 -22.73 -12.13 8.27
C GLY A 301 -21.78 -12.11 7.08
N GLY A 302 -20.75 -11.27 7.11
CA GLY A 302 -19.64 -11.32 6.16
C GLY A 302 -18.88 -12.64 6.26
N THR A 303 -18.39 -13.15 5.12
CA THR A 303 -17.71 -14.46 5.08
C THR A 303 -16.37 -14.45 4.34
N VAL A 304 -16.07 -13.38 3.61
CA VAL A 304 -14.73 -13.14 3.03
C VAL A 304 -14.36 -11.68 3.29
N GLN A 305 -13.26 -11.45 4.00
CA GLN A 305 -12.70 -10.11 4.25
C GLN A 305 -11.26 -10.08 3.76
N ASN A 306 -10.87 -9.00 3.08
CA ASN A 306 -9.51 -8.81 2.59
C ASN A 306 -8.91 -7.50 3.09
N TYR A 307 -7.70 -7.54 3.65
CA TYR A 307 -6.94 -6.33 4.00
C TYR A 307 -6.24 -5.75 2.77
N TYR A 308 -6.65 -4.55 2.36
CA TYR A 308 -6.03 -3.80 1.27
C TYR A 308 -5.26 -2.60 1.83
N VAL A 309 -3.98 -2.69 2.14
CA VAL A 309 -3.06 -3.81 1.88
C VAL A 309 -2.52 -4.42 3.18
N TYR A 310 -2.16 -5.70 3.13
CA TYR A 310 -1.52 -6.37 4.27
C TYR A 310 0.00 -6.18 4.25
N HIS A 311 0.58 -6.15 3.05
CA HIS A 311 1.91 -5.60 2.77
C HIS A 311 1.79 -4.68 1.54
N GLY A 312 2.08 -3.40 1.74
CA GLY A 312 2.04 -2.44 0.66
C GLY A 312 3.32 -2.40 -0.18
N GLY A 313 4.47 -2.28 0.47
CA GLY A 313 5.78 -2.32 -0.19
C GLY A 313 6.21 -0.98 -0.82
N THR A 314 6.90 -1.07 -1.96
CA THR A 314 7.56 0.09 -2.60
C THR A 314 7.18 0.20 -4.07
N ASN A 315 6.89 1.42 -4.53
CA ASN A 315 6.74 1.80 -5.92
C ASN A 315 8.13 1.95 -6.58
N PHE A 316 8.76 0.83 -6.94
CA PHE A 316 10.08 0.78 -7.58
C PHE A 316 10.10 1.35 -9.00
N GLY A 317 11.20 1.99 -9.37
CA GLY A 317 11.37 2.60 -10.68
C GLY A 317 10.48 3.84 -10.89
N ARG A 318 10.07 4.08 -12.14
CA ARG A 318 9.33 5.28 -12.54
C ARG A 318 7.91 5.03 -13.07
N THR A 319 7.59 3.80 -13.45
CA THR A 319 6.28 3.46 -14.03
C THR A 319 5.25 3.04 -12.98
N THR A 320 5.48 3.37 -11.72
CA THR A 320 4.69 2.95 -10.54
C THR A 320 4.46 4.15 -9.65
N GLY A 321 3.29 4.25 -9.01
CA GLY A 321 2.98 5.41 -8.15
C GLY A 321 2.71 6.67 -8.97
N GLY A 322 1.44 7.04 -9.16
CA GLY A 322 1.11 8.28 -9.85
C GLY A 322 -0.36 8.68 -9.73
N PRO A 323 -0.69 9.97 -9.88
CA PRO A 323 0.23 11.11 -9.89
C PRO A 323 0.66 11.46 -8.45
N PHE A 324 1.91 11.92 -8.26
CA PHE A 324 2.48 12.36 -6.96
C PHE A 324 2.53 11.34 -5.82
N ILE A 325 2.09 10.10 -6.01
CA ILE A 325 2.24 9.04 -5.01
C ILE A 325 3.72 8.85 -4.66
N THR A 326 4.01 8.71 -3.37
CA THR A 326 5.37 8.48 -2.88
C THR A 326 5.97 7.18 -3.42
N THR A 327 7.29 7.06 -3.39
CA THR A 327 7.94 5.77 -3.66
C THR A 327 7.62 4.74 -2.58
N SER A 328 7.47 5.16 -1.32
CA SER A 328 6.88 4.29 -0.30
C SER A 328 5.41 4.04 -0.61
N TYR A 329 4.98 2.79 -0.52
CA TYR A 329 3.58 2.39 -0.49
C TYR A 329 3.28 1.64 0.81
N ASP A 330 3.81 2.12 1.95
CA ASP A 330 3.69 1.47 3.26
C ASP A 330 2.25 1.24 3.71
N TYR A 331 1.35 2.20 3.42
CA TYR A 331 -0.08 2.14 3.69
C TYR A 331 -0.47 1.97 5.17
N ASP A 332 0.47 2.18 6.10
CA ASP A 332 0.33 1.79 7.52
C ASP A 332 -0.08 0.31 7.66
N ALA A 333 0.40 -0.54 6.76
CA ALA A 333 0.01 -1.94 6.65
C ALA A 333 0.51 -2.80 7.84
N PRO A 334 -0.18 -3.91 8.18
CA PRO A 334 0.27 -4.88 9.18
C PRO A 334 1.70 -5.40 8.97
N ILE A 335 2.14 -5.54 7.71
CA ILE A 335 3.54 -5.74 7.35
C ILE A 335 4.00 -4.46 6.65
N ASP A 336 5.01 -3.79 7.21
CA ASP A 336 5.49 -2.50 6.69
C ASP A 336 6.17 -2.63 5.31
N GLU A 337 6.51 -1.48 4.71
CA GLU A 337 7.20 -1.39 3.41
C GLU A 337 8.41 -2.34 3.28
N TYR A 338 9.12 -2.59 4.38
CA TYR A 338 10.37 -3.33 4.42
C TYR A 338 10.19 -4.81 4.77
N GLY A 339 8.96 -5.26 5.02
CA GLY A 339 8.66 -6.64 5.37
C GLY A 339 8.82 -6.96 6.86
N LEU A 340 8.69 -5.97 7.75
CA LEU A 340 8.65 -6.15 9.20
C LEU A 340 7.21 -6.12 9.73
N ARG A 341 6.93 -6.90 10.79
CA ARG A 341 5.64 -6.87 11.49
C ARG A 341 5.44 -5.50 12.15
N ARG A 342 4.35 -4.82 11.82
CA ARG A 342 3.92 -3.58 12.49
C ARG A 342 3.16 -3.91 13.76
N LEU A 343 3.83 -3.82 14.90
CA LEU A 343 3.23 -4.07 16.21
C LEU A 343 2.78 -2.76 16.86
N PRO A 344 1.54 -2.70 17.39
CA PRO A 344 0.70 -3.84 17.77
C PRO A 344 -0.26 -4.35 16.68
N LYS A 345 -0.43 -3.63 15.57
CA LYS A 345 -1.45 -3.88 14.54
C LYS A 345 -1.49 -5.32 14.03
N TRP A 346 -0.35 -5.85 13.58
CA TRP A 346 -0.26 -7.22 13.07
C TRP A 346 -0.73 -8.26 14.11
N ALA A 347 -0.25 -8.13 15.35
CA ALA A 347 -0.58 -9.08 16.41
C ALA A 347 -2.02 -8.95 16.89
N HIS A 348 -2.55 -7.72 16.99
CA HIS A 348 -3.94 -7.48 17.39
C HIS A 348 -4.91 -8.11 16.38
N LEU A 349 -4.64 -7.92 15.08
CA LEU A 349 -5.43 -8.56 14.02
C LEU A 349 -5.27 -10.09 14.00
N ARG A 350 -4.07 -10.62 14.30
CA ARG A 350 -3.89 -12.07 14.44
C ARG A 350 -4.78 -12.66 15.54
N GLU A 351 -4.86 -12.01 16.71
CA GLU A 351 -5.72 -12.48 17.80
C GLU A 351 -7.21 -12.34 17.45
N LEU A 352 -7.60 -11.29 16.70
CA LEU A 352 -8.94 -11.17 16.11
C LEU A 352 -9.25 -12.36 15.19
N HIS A 353 -8.33 -12.71 14.28
CA HIS A 353 -8.52 -13.80 13.33
C HIS A 353 -8.75 -15.13 14.05
N LYS A 354 -7.92 -15.46 15.04
CA LYS A 354 -8.12 -16.65 15.87
C LYS A 354 -9.49 -16.64 16.55
N SER A 355 -9.89 -15.49 17.11
CA SER A 355 -11.19 -15.32 17.77
C SER A 355 -12.38 -15.52 16.82
N ILE A 356 -12.27 -15.08 15.57
CA ILE A 356 -13.27 -15.32 14.54
C ILE A 356 -13.29 -16.80 14.13
N LYS A 357 -12.13 -17.46 14.02
CA LYS A 357 -12.05 -18.89 13.67
C LYS A 357 -12.66 -19.80 14.73
N LEU A 358 -12.55 -19.45 16.01
CA LEU A 358 -13.29 -20.13 17.09
C LEU A 358 -14.80 -20.10 16.87
N CYS A 359 -15.31 -19.06 16.20
CA CYS A 359 -16.71 -18.85 15.90
C CYS A 359 -17.15 -19.43 14.53
N GLU A 360 -16.23 -19.98 13.72
CA GLU A 360 -16.45 -20.29 12.30
C GLU A 360 -17.67 -21.20 12.07
N HIS A 361 -17.80 -22.28 12.85
CA HIS A 361 -18.90 -23.23 12.67
C HIS A 361 -20.28 -22.57 12.84
N SER A 362 -20.51 -21.90 13.98
CA SER A 362 -21.82 -21.26 14.24
C SER A 362 -22.05 -20.06 13.32
N LEU A 363 -20.99 -19.35 12.89
CA LEU A 363 -21.11 -18.31 11.86
C LEU A 363 -21.50 -18.85 10.48
N LEU A 364 -21.11 -20.07 10.11
CA LEU A 364 -21.41 -20.63 8.79
C LEU A 364 -22.72 -21.42 8.74
N TYR A 365 -23.14 -22.03 9.85
CA TYR A 365 -24.28 -22.95 9.89
C TYR A 365 -25.39 -22.57 10.88
N GLY A 366 -25.15 -21.59 11.75
CA GLY A 366 -26.12 -21.11 12.72
C GLY A 366 -27.12 -20.10 12.14
N ASN A 367 -28.28 -20.01 12.80
CA ASN A 367 -29.24 -18.94 12.53
C ASN A 367 -28.80 -17.66 13.24
N SER A 368 -28.82 -16.54 12.52
CA SER A 368 -28.45 -15.22 13.04
C SER A 368 -29.66 -14.48 13.60
N THR A 369 -29.49 -13.84 14.76
CA THR A 369 -30.45 -12.91 15.35
C THR A 369 -29.72 -11.67 15.83
N SER A 370 -30.26 -10.49 15.53
CA SER A 370 -29.69 -9.21 15.95
C SER A 370 -30.71 -8.45 16.78
N PHE A 371 -30.27 -7.86 17.90
CA PHE A 371 -31.12 -7.03 18.73
C PHE A 371 -30.35 -5.95 19.48
N SER A 372 -31.06 -4.90 19.88
CA SER A 372 -30.50 -3.79 20.64
C SER A 372 -30.26 -4.17 22.11
N LEU A 373 -29.09 -3.81 22.62
CA LEU A 373 -28.73 -3.82 24.05
C LEU A 373 -28.82 -2.42 24.68
N GLY A 374 -29.05 -1.41 23.87
CA GLY A 374 -29.10 0.00 24.21
C GLY A 374 -29.18 0.87 22.96
N PRO A 375 -29.26 2.21 23.10
CA PRO A 375 -29.42 3.12 21.95
C PRO A 375 -28.32 2.97 20.88
N GLN A 376 -27.09 2.65 21.30
CA GLN A 376 -25.91 2.49 20.45
C GLN A 376 -25.16 1.20 20.78
N GLN A 377 -25.86 0.22 21.36
CA GLN A 377 -25.29 -1.08 21.69
C GLN A 377 -26.16 -2.16 21.07
N GLU A 378 -25.51 -3.13 20.44
CA GLU A 378 -26.18 -4.21 19.71
C GLU A 378 -25.53 -5.56 20.00
N ALA A 379 -26.31 -6.63 19.89
CA ALA A 379 -25.84 -8.00 19.94
C ALA A 379 -26.21 -8.70 18.63
N ASP A 380 -25.20 -9.25 17.95
CA ASP A 380 -25.36 -10.14 16.80
C ASP A 380 -25.06 -11.57 17.28
N VAL A 381 -26.08 -12.44 17.32
CA VAL A 381 -26.03 -13.79 17.93
C VAL A 381 -26.29 -14.87 16.89
N TYR A 382 -25.43 -15.88 16.86
CA TYR A 382 -25.55 -17.05 16.01
C TYR A 382 -25.77 -18.29 16.86
N THR A 383 -26.85 -19.02 16.61
CA THR A 383 -27.15 -20.28 17.30
C THR A 383 -27.26 -21.41 16.31
N ASP A 384 -26.51 -22.49 16.54
CA ASP A 384 -26.61 -23.72 15.74
C ASP A 384 -27.54 -24.76 16.40
N HIS A 385 -28.01 -25.70 15.59
CA HIS A 385 -28.91 -26.77 16.03
C HIS A 385 -28.25 -27.76 16.99
N SER A 386 -26.91 -27.77 17.07
CA SER A 386 -26.13 -28.58 18.02
C SER A 386 -25.93 -27.89 19.38
N GLY A 387 -26.53 -26.72 19.61
CA GLY A 387 -26.46 -25.97 20.85
C GLY A 387 -25.25 -25.03 20.97
N GLY A 388 -24.45 -24.89 19.91
CA GLY A 388 -23.40 -23.87 19.83
C GLY A 388 -24.00 -22.46 19.74
N CYS A 389 -23.36 -21.51 20.41
CA CYS A 389 -23.82 -20.13 20.47
C CYS A 389 -22.64 -19.18 20.42
N VAL A 390 -22.65 -18.27 19.46
CA VAL A 390 -21.67 -17.18 19.33
C VAL A 390 -22.38 -15.84 19.45
N ALA A 391 -21.77 -14.87 20.13
CA ALA A 391 -22.27 -13.50 20.18
C ALA A 391 -21.16 -12.48 19.89
N PHE A 392 -21.53 -11.43 19.15
CA PHE A 392 -20.75 -10.21 18.96
C PHE A 392 -21.50 -9.07 19.64
N LEU A 393 -20.92 -8.51 20.71
CA LEU A 393 -21.50 -7.40 21.45
C LEU A 393 -20.80 -6.12 21.04
N SER A 394 -21.50 -5.23 20.34
CA SER A 394 -20.92 -4.01 19.77
C SER A 394 -21.38 -2.78 20.54
N ASN A 395 -20.46 -1.85 20.81
CA ASN A 395 -20.74 -0.49 21.22
C ASN A 395 -20.31 0.46 20.09
N ILE A 396 -21.29 1.06 19.41
CA ILE A 396 -21.06 2.00 18.30
C ILE A 396 -21.04 3.46 18.76
N ASP A 397 -21.14 3.72 20.06
CA ASP A 397 -20.91 5.03 20.67
C ASP A 397 -19.42 5.39 20.49
N SER A 398 -19.14 6.55 19.89
CA SER A 398 -17.76 7.02 19.65
C SER A 398 -17.13 7.71 20.85
N GLU A 399 -17.87 7.91 21.94
CA GLU A 399 -17.42 8.70 23.09
C GLU A 399 -17.45 7.89 24.39
N LYS A 400 -18.52 7.14 24.63
CA LYS A 400 -18.83 6.59 25.95
C LYS A 400 -18.69 5.07 26.01
N ASP A 401 -17.90 4.62 26.97
CA ASP A 401 -17.86 3.23 27.40
C ASP A 401 -19.21 2.86 28.04
N LYS A 402 -19.65 1.62 27.87
CA LYS A 402 -20.96 1.15 28.35
C LYS A 402 -20.90 -0.23 28.96
N VAL A 403 -21.57 -0.39 30.10
CA VAL A 403 -21.86 -1.70 30.68
C VAL A 403 -23.22 -2.16 30.21
N VAL A 404 -23.27 -3.25 29.45
CA VAL A 404 -24.52 -3.85 28.94
C VAL A 404 -24.84 -5.15 29.67
N THR A 405 -26.12 -5.50 29.74
CA THR A 405 -26.55 -6.81 30.25
C THR A 405 -26.94 -7.71 29.09
N PHE A 406 -26.22 -8.81 28.90
CA PHE A 406 -26.52 -9.83 27.90
C PHE A 406 -26.61 -11.20 28.58
N ARG A 407 -27.73 -11.91 28.40
CA ARG A 407 -27.98 -13.23 29.02
C ARG A 407 -27.71 -13.27 30.53
N LYS A 408 -28.19 -12.24 31.25
CA LYS A 408 -28.04 -12.05 32.71
C LYS A 408 -26.60 -11.82 33.20
N ARG A 409 -25.63 -11.60 32.30
CA ARG A 409 -24.25 -11.23 32.61
C ARG A 409 -24.00 -9.78 32.19
N LYS A 410 -23.13 -9.08 32.92
CA LYS A 410 -22.72 -7.71 32.60
C LYS A 410 -21.42 -7.74 31.79
N TYR A 411 -21.34 -6.95 30.74
CA TYR A 411 -20.16 -6.82 29.89
C TYR A 411 -19.78 -5.35 29.76
N ASP A 412 -18.51 -5.06 29.99
CA ASP A 412 -17.91 -3.76 29.73
C ASP A 412 -17.52 -3.66 28.25
N LEU A 413 -18.12 -2.71 27.54
CA LEU A 413 -17.86 -2.41 26.15
C LEU A 413 -17.27 -0.99 26.04
N PRO A 414 -15.96 -0.87 25.80
CA PRO A 414 -15.35 0.41 25.44
C PRO A 414 -16.07 1.07 24.26
N ALA A 415 -16.04 2.39 24.18
CA ALA A 415 -16.51 3.15 23.03
C ALA A 415 -15.86 2.62 21.74
N TRP A 416 -16.66 2.52 20.69
CA TRP A 416 -16.25 2.05 19.37
C TRP A 416 -15.55 0.68 19.41
N SER A 417 -16.18 -0.30 20.04
CA SER A 417 -15.61 -1.64 20.22
C SER A 417 -16.59 -2.78 20.00
N VAL A 418 -16.05 -3.97 19.70
CA VAL A 418 -16.80 -5.23 19.64
C VAL A 418 -16.13 -6.25 20.55
N SER A 419 -16.92 -6.87 21.44
CA SER A 419 -16.52 -8.05 22.21
C SER A 419 -17.02 -9.33 21.52
N ILE A 420 -16.13 -10.32 21.35
CA ILE A 420 -16.44 -11.61 20.72
C ILE A 420 -16.59 -12.67 21.82
N LEU A 421 -17.70 -13.42 21.78
CA LEU A 421 -18.04 -14.47 22.74
C LEU A 421 -18.37 -15.78 22.00
N PRO A 422 -17.42 -16.72 21.84
CA PRO A 422 -17.62 -17.97 21.08
C PRO A 422 -18.61 -18.95 21.71
N ASP A 423 -18.99 -18.72 22.96
CA ASP A 423 -19.93 -19.52 23.77
C ASP A 423 -21.14 -18.69 24.28
N CYS A 424 -21.28 -17.45 23.81
CA CYS A 424 -22.24 -16.44 24.29
C CYS A 424 -22.10 -16.09 25.79
N LYS A 425 -20.97 -16.39 26.43
CA LYS A 425 -20.71 -16.14 27.87
C LYS A 425 -19.37 -15.46 28.13
N SER A 426 -18.31 -15.93 27.51
CA SER A 426 -16.92 -15.59 27.84
C SER A 426 -16.34 -14.68 26.75
N VAL A 427 -15.83 -13.51 27.13
CA VAL A 427 -15.20 -12.59 26.16
C VAL A 427 -13.79 -13.07 25.87
N VAL A 428 -13.55 -13.49 24.63
CA VAL A 428 -12.22 -13.96 24.19
C VAL A 428 -11.38 -12.83 23.61
N TYR A 429 -12.05 -11.80 23.08
CA TYR A 429 -11.41 -10.68 22.41
C TYR A 429 -12.32 -9.45 22.47
N ASN A 430 -11.71 -8.27 22.63
CA ASN A 430 -12.37 -7.00 22.41
C ASN A 430 -11.49 -6.12 21.52
N THR A 431 -12.10 -5.50 20.51
CA THR A 431 -11.36 -4.76 19.47
C THR A 431 -10.61 -3.53 19.99
N ALA A 432 -11.00 -2.98 21.14
CA ALA A 432 -10.34 -1.82 21.77
C ALA A 432 -9.36 -2.19 22.90
N LYS A 433 -9.22 -3.47 23.24
CA LYS A 433 -8.33 -3.95 24.31
C LYS A 433 -7.07 -4.60 23.71
N VAL A 434 -6.10 -3.78 23.31
CA VAL A 434 -4.87 -4.22 22.63
C VAL A 434 -3.91 -4.87 23.63
N ARG A 435 -3.76 -6.20 23.56
CA ARG A 435 -2.87 -6.96 24.46
C ARG A 435 -1.44 -7.08 23.95
N SER A 436 -1.24 -6.95 22.65
CA SER A 436 0.06 -7.13 22.02
C SER A 436 1.00 -5.97 22.36
N GLN A 437 2.29 -6.28 22.45
CA GLN A 437 3.32 -5.26 22.56
C GLN A 437 3.29 -4.30 21.36
N THR A 438 3.77 -3.08 21.59
CA THR A 438 4.10 -2.10 20.54
C THR A 438 5.60 -2.15 20.27
N SER A 439 6.01 -2.16 19.02
CA SER A 439 7.43 -2.09 18.64
C SER A 439 7.75 -0.72 18.07
N ILE A 440 8.79 -0.07 18.57
CA ILE A 440 9.34 1.12 17.93
C ILE A 440 10.42 0.71 16.95
N VAL A 441 10.26 1.16 15.72
CA VAL A 441 11.18 0.89 14.61
C VAL A 441 11.87 2.18 14.23
N ASP A 442 13.19 2.19 14.33
CA ASP A 442 14.03 3.32 13.94
C ASP A 442 14.85 2.97 12.68
N MET A 443 15.37 4.01 12.03
CA MET A 443 16.32 3.90 10.91
C MET A 443 17.72 4.21 11.45
N ALA A 444 18.48 3.18 11.79
CA ALA A 444 19.83 3.31 12.32
C ALA A 444 20.82 3.59 11.18
N PRO A 445 21.55 4.73 11.20
CA PRO A 445 22.48 5.08 10.15
C PRO A 445 23.60 4.05 9.99
N GLU A 446 24.02 3.82 8.75
CA GLU A 446 25.16 3.00 8.40
C GLU A 446 26.02 3.74 7.38
N THR A 447 27.33 3.76 7.62
CA THR A 447 28.26 4.47 6.75
C THR A 447 28.20 3.89 5.35
N LEU A 448 28.20 4.76 4.34
CA LEU A 448 28.28 4.37 2.93
C LEU A 448 29.67 3.82 2.53
N GLN A 449 30.56 3.58 3.51
CA GLN A 449 31.98 3.39 3.29
C GLN A 449 32.24 2.21 2.35
N SER A 450 32.87 2.52 1.23
CA SER A 450 33.57 1.54 0.42
C SER A 450 34.94 1.25 1.05
N SER A 451 35.37 -0.01 0.98
CA SER A 451 36.74 -0.45 1.24
C SER A 451 37.82 0.23 0.37
N LYS A 452 37.44 1.08 -0.58
CA LYS A 452 38.32 1.92 -1.42
C LYS A 452 38.00 3.42 -1.21
N PRO A 453 38.98 4.34 -1.34
CA PRO A 453 38.72 5.78 -1.25
C PRO A 453 37.64 6.19 -2.26
N GLU A 454 36.62 6.90 -1.78
CA GLU A 454 35.47 7.33 -2.58
C GLU A 454 35.92 8.17 -3.77
N GLN A 455 35.81 7.62 -4.96
CA GLN A 455 35.99 8.35 -6.20
C GLN A 455 34.63 8.48 -6.86
N TRP A 456 34.09 9.70 -6.86
CA TRP A 456 32.81 10.00 -7.46
C TRP A 456 32.96 10.12 -8.97
N SER A 457 32.06 9.45 -9.68
CA SER A 457 31.90 9.55 -11.12
C SER A 457 30.78 10.54 -11.39
N ILE A 458 31.09 11.65 -12.06
CA ILE A 458 30.16 12.77 -12.28
C ILE A 458 29.83 12.92 -13.77
N PHE A 459 28.55 13.13 -14.07
CA PHE A 459 28.09 13.55 -15.39
C PHE A 459 27.03 14.65 -15.22
N THR A 460 27.35 15.86 -15.70
CA THR A 460 26.42 17.00 -15.66
C THR A 460 25.62 17.03 -16.96
N GLU A 461 24.29 17.05 -16.86
CA GLU A 461 23.41 17.19 -18.02
C GLU A 461 23.62 18.52 -18.72
N LYS A 462 23.52 18.50 -20.05
CA LYS A 462 23.42 19.73 -20.83
C LYS A 462 22.00 20.28 -20.72
N ILE A 463 21.91 21.60 -20.59
CA ILE A 463 20.63 22.31 -20.55
C ILE A 463 20.06 22.42 -21.97
N GLY A 464 18.75 22.18 -22.11
CA GLY A 464 18.06 22.33 -23.38
C GLY A 464 18.35 21.21 -24.38
N ILE A 465 18.65 21.58 -25.62
CA ILE A 465 18.85 20.61 -26.73
C ILE A 465 20.29 20.08 -26.68
N TRP A 466 20.47 18.91 -26.05
CA TRP A 466 21.79 18.32 -25.77
C TRP A 466 22.47 17.60 -26.95
N ASP A 467 21.76 17.38 -28.06
CA ASP A 467 22.26 16.88 -29.35
C ASP A 467 21.46 17.55 -30.50
N LYS A 468 20.66 16.80 -31.26
CA LYS A 468 19.69 17.34 -32.22
C LYS A 468 18.31 17.37 -31.56
N ASN A 469 17.55 18.42 -31.85
CA ASN A 469 16.15 18.47 -31.48
C ASN A 469 15.40 17.36 -32.19
N ASP A 470 14.42 16.77 -31.51
CA ASP A 470 13.62 15.70 -32.09
C ASP A 470 12.61 16.29 -33.07
N PHE A 471 12.10 17.49 -32.80
CA PHE A 471 11.25 18.26 -33.70
C PHE A 471 11.15 19.74 -33.28
N ILE A 472 10.52 20.55 -34.15
CA ILE A 472 10.12 21.95 -33.88
C ILE A 472 8.61 22.05 -34.04
N ARG A 473 7.94 22.75 -33.13
CA ARG A 473 6.50 23.02 -33.23
C ARG A 473 6.21 24.48 -32.92
N ASN A 474 5.24 25.05 -33.63
CA ASN A 474 4.62 26.30 -33.21
C ASN A 474 3.68 26.00 -32.02
N GLY A 475 3.98 26.56 -30.86
CA GLY A 475 3.24 26.33 -29.62
C GLY A 475 3.60 25.05 -28.85
N PHE A 476 2.85 24.82 -27.77
CA PHE A 476 3.06 23.69 -26.84
C PHE A 476 2.41 22.40 -27.32
N VAL A 477 3.09 21.29 -27.03
CA VAL A 477 2.59 19.92 -27.23
C VAL A 477 2.14 19.32 -25.91
N ASP A 478 1.25 18.33 -25.97
CA ASP A 478 0.92 17.53 -24.79
C ASP A 478 2.13 16.67 -24.38
N HIS A 479 2.53 16.76 -23.12
CA HIS A 479 3.72 16.10 -22.62
C HIS A 479 3.60 14.58 -22.75
N ILE A 480 2.49 13.99 -22.28
CA ILE A 480 2.29 12.53 -22.24
C ILE A 480 2.26 11.97 -23.67
N ASN A 481 1.53 12.63 -24.58
CA ASN A 481 1.47 12.24 -25.98
C ASN A 481 2.84 12.33 -26.68
N THR A 482 3.71 13.24 -26.24
CA THR A 482 5.03 13.42 -26.84
C THR A 482 6.05 12.43 -26.31
N THR A 483 6.13 12.27 -24.99
CA THR A 483 7.10 11.37 -24.35
C THR A 483 6.68 9.91 -24.40
N LYS A 484 5.39 9.63 -24.63
CA LYS A 484 4.82 8.28 -24.56
C LYS A 484 5.09 7.60 -23.22
N ASP A 485 5.27 8.40 -22.16
CA ASP A 485 5.72 7.98 -20.82
C ASP A 485 7.06 7.22 -20.81
N SER A 486 7.87 7.28 -21.89
CA SER A 486 9.20 6.63 -21.93
C SER A 486 10.21 7.26 -20.97
N THR A 487 9.96 8.51 -20.57
CA THR A 487 10.76 9.33 -19.66
C THR A 487 9.82 10.25 -18.88
N ASP A 488 10.27 10.72 -17.72
CA ASP A 488 9.57 11.76 -16.97
C ASP A 488 9.77 13.15 -17.60
N TYR A 489 10.72 13.32 -18.52
CA TYR A 489 11.30 14.63 -18.87
C TYR A 489 11.07 15.05 -20.33
N LEU A 490 10.70 16.33 -20.54
CA LEU A 490 10.59 16.94 -21.86
C LEU A 490 11.16 18.36 -21.88
N TRP A 491 12.17 18.58 -22.71
CA TRP A 491 12.76 19.90 -22.94
C TRP A 491 12.01 20.71 -23.98
N HIS A 492 11.86 22.01 -23.71
CA HIS A 492 11.26 23.02 -24.58
C HIS A 492 12.24 24.18 -24.67
N THR A 493 12.79 24.45 -25.84
CA THR A 493 13.75 25.56 -26.02
C THR A 493 13.25 26.56 -27.05
N THR A 494 13.27 27.84 -26.72
CA THR A 494 13.00 28.92 -27.67
C THR A 494 13.94 30.09 -27.43
N SER A 495 14.10 30.93 -28.45
CA SER A 495 14.91 32.14 -28.35
C SER A 495 14.14 33.36 -28.85
N PHE A 496 14.39 34.49 -28.20
CA PHE A 496 13.77 35.77 -28.52
C PHE A 496 14.81 36.88 -28.38
N LYS A 497 14.52 38.04 -28.96
CA LYS A 497 15.41 39.22 -28.89
C LYS A 497 14.79 40.30 -28.03
N VAL A 498 15.66 41.01 -27.31
CA VAL A 498 15.29 42.16 -26.48
C VAL A 498 16.22 43.32 -26.83
N ASP A 499 15.65 44.52 -27.02
CA ASP A 499 16.38 45.69 -27.51
C ASP A 499 17.19 46.41 -26.40
N THR A 500 16.78 46.26 -25.15
CA THR A 500 17.41 46.86 -23.97
C THR A 500 17.72 45.80 -22.92
N SER A 501 18.78 46.01 -22.13
CA SER A 501 19.10 45.13 -21.00
C SER A 501 18.23 45.47 -19.81
N TYR A 502 17.74 44.46 -19.09
CA TYR A 502 16.96 44.63 -17.87
C TYR A 502 17.75 44.07 -16.67
N PRO A 503 18.61 44.88 -16.03
CA PRO A 503 19.48 44.45 -14.92
C PRO A 503 18.77 44.41 -13.55
N ALA A 504 19.44 43.82 -12.57
CA ALA A 504 18.90 43.43 -11.26
C ALA A 504 18.45 44.57 -10.32
N SER A 505 18.69 45.84 -10.63
CA SER A 505 18.44 46.98 -9.73
C SER A 505 17.18 47.79 -10.08
N GLY A 506 16.18 47.18 -10.74
CA GLY A 506 14.94 47.84 -11.20
C GLY A 506 13.68 46.94 -11.14
N LYS A 507 12.60 47.30 -11.87
CA LYS A 507 11.43 46.42 -12.05
C LYS A 507 11.84 45.19 -12.86
N HIS A 508 11.95 44.03 -12.22
CA HIS A 508 12.30 42.78 -12.89
C HIS A 508 11.25 42.39 -13.93
N PRO A 509 11.64 42.04 -15.17
CA PRO A 509 10.79 41.23 -16.01
C PRO A 509 10.44 39.92 -15.29
N ILE A 510 9.20 39.48 -15.44
CA ILE A 510 8.67 38.29 -14.76
C ILE A 510 8.31 37.26 -15.82
N LEU A 511 8.92 36.08 -15.75
CA LEU A 511 8.53 34.91 -16.51
C LEU A 511 7.31 34.26 -15.85
N ASN A 512 6.18 34.28 -16.55
CA ASN A 512 4.96 33.63 -16.13
C ASN A 512 4.81 32.32 -16.89
N ILE A 513 4.62 31.21 -16.15
CA ILE A 513 4.43 29.88 -16.71
C ILE A 513 3.15 29.28 -16.14
N ASP A 514 2.24 28.88 -17.02
CA ASP A 514 1.09 28.05 -16.69
C ASP A 514 1.30 26.63 -17.23
N SER A 515 0.94 25.64 -16.42
CA SER A 515 1.10 24.23 -16.76
C SER A 515 -0.05 23.38 -16.24
N LYS A 516 -0.41 22.35 -17.01
CA LYS A 516 -1.27 21.24 -16.56
C LYS A 516 -0.58 20.31 -15.54
N GLY A 517 0.72 20.50 -15.34
CA GLY A 517 1.55 19.73 -14.42
C GLY A 517 2.63 18.89 -15.12
N HIS A 518 3.45 18.15 -14.38
CA HIS A 518 3.47 18.08 -12.91
C HIS A 518 4.54 18.99 -12.29
N GLY A 519 5.56 19.35 -13.07
CA GLY A 519 6.58 20.32 -12.66
C GLY A 519 7.34 20.92 -13.83
N VAL A 520 8.07 21.99 -13.56
CA VAL A 520 8.96 22.65 -14.53
C VAL A 520 10.21 23.19 -13.85
N HIS A 521 11.36 23.02 -14.49
CA HIS A 521 12.55 23.83 -14.26
C HIS A 521 12.73 24.81 -15.41
N ALA A 522 12.90 26.09 -15.08
CA ALA A 522 13.11 27.14 -16.06
C ALA A 522 14.57 27.59 -16.06
N PHE A 523 15.19 27.58 -17.23
CA PHE A 523 16.54 28.06 -17.47
C PHE A 523 16.50 29.24 -18.45
N LEU A 524 17.31 30.26 -18.18
CA LEU A 524 17.51 31.41 -19.04
C LEU A 524 19.00 31.58 -19.30
N ASN A 525 19.40 31.50 -20.57
CA ASN A 525 20.80 31.56 -20.99
C ASN A 525 21.70 30.63 -20.17
N ASP A 526 21.33 29.34 -20.10
CA ASP A 526 22.03 28.27 -19.36
C ASP A 526 22.08 28.43 -17.83
N MET A 527 21.31 29.35 -17.25
CA MET A 527 21.21 29.51 -15.79
C MET A 527 19.81 29.17 -15.29
N LEU A 528 19.71 28.37 -14.22
CA LEU A 528 18.44 28.07 -13.56
C LEU A 528 17.85 29.36 -12.96
N VAL A 529 16.63 29.71 -13.36
CA VAL A 529 15.91 30.86 -12.79
C VAL A 529 14.90 30.46 -11.73
N GLY A 530 14.37 29.24 -11.79
CA GLY A 530 13.44 28.75 -10.79
C GLY A 530 12.81 27.42 -11.16
N SER A 531 12.08 26.86 -10.19
CA SER A 531 11.36 25.59 -10.32
C SER A 531 9.96 25.73 -9.75
N ALA A 532 8.99 25.02 -10.34
CA ALA A 532 7.62 24.99 -9.84
C ALA A 532 6.98 23.62 -10.04
N PHE A 533 6.07 23.27 -9.14
CA PHE A 533 5.43 21.95 -9.10
C PHE A 533 3.97 22.09 -8.74
N GLY A 534 3.16 21.14 -9.22
CA GLY A 534 1.82 20.90 -8.72
C GLY A 534 1.83 20.39 -7.27
N ASN A 535 0.65 20.19 -6.70
CA ASN A 535 0.46 19.56 -5.40
C ASN A 535 -0.31 18.24 -5.57
N GLY A 536 -0.16 17.28 -4.65
CA GLY A 536 -0.68 15.91 -4.77
C GLY A 536 -2.05 15.79 -5.46
N SER A 537 -3.06 16.50 -4.93
CA SER A 537 -4.44 16.51 -5.47
C SER A 537 -4.70 17.46 -6.65
N LYS A 538 -3.75 18.35 -6.99
CA LYS A 538 -3.85 19.31 -8.09
C LYS A 538 -2.51 19.44 -8.83
N SER A 539 -2.40 18.71 -9.94
CA SER A 539 -1.19 18.72 -10.79
C SER A 539 -0.93 20.06 -11.48
N SER A 540 -1.97 20.84 -11.80
CA SER A 540 -1.83 22.11 -12.50
C SER A 540 -1.35 23.24 -11.60
N PHE A 541 -0.52 24.13 -12.16
CA PHE A 541 0.05 25.26 -11.43
C PHE A 541 0.33 26.44 -12.36
N SER A 542 0.44 27.61 -11.73
CA SER A 542 0.87 28.86 -12.34
C SER A 542 2.01 29.42 -11.48
N VAL A 543 3.08 29.89 -12.11
CA VAL A 543 4.25 30.43 -11.40
C VAL A 543 4.75 31.70 -12.06
N GLN A 544 5.24 32.61 -11.24
CA GLN A 544 5.88 33.87 -11.62
C GLN A 544 7.33 33.85 -11.13
N MET A 545 8.29 33.99 -12.04
CA MET A 545 9.72 33.95 -11.73
C MET A 545 10.39 35.25 -12.19
N PRO A 546 11.03 36.02 -11.29
CA PRO A 546 11.85 37.15 -11.70
C PRO A 546 13.03 36.69 -12.57
N ILE A 547 13.29 37.37 -13.69
CA ILE A 547 14.35 37.01 -14.63
C ILE A 547 15.23 38.20 -14.99
N ASN A 548 16.46 37.92 -15.45
CA ASN A 548 17.42 38.92 -15.91
C ASN A 548 17.67 38.74 -17.42
N LEU A 549 17.31 39.75 -18.22
CA LEU A 549 17.42 39.70 -19.68
C LEU A 549 18.64 40.50 -20.16
N LYS A 550 19.45 39.90 -21.06
CA LYS A 550 20.54 40.59 -21.74
C LYS A 550 20.05 41.24 -23.04
N THR A 551 20.68 42.32 -23.48
CA THR A 551 20.44 42.88 -24.80
C THR A 551 20.76 41.87 -25.90
N GLY A 552 19.93 41.80 -26.93
CA GLY A 552 20.07 40.86 -28.04
C GLY A 552 19.37 39.52 -27.80
N LYS A 553 19.97 38.42 -28.26
CA LYS A 553 19.36 37.08 -28.21
C LYS A 553 19.39 36.53 -26.77
N ASN A 554 18.22 36.17 -26.27
CA ASN A 554 18.03 35.39 -25.05
C ASN A 554 17.46 34.03 -25.42
N GLU A 555 17.82 33.01 -24.65
CA GLU A 555 17.33 31.64 -24.82
C GLU A 555 16.67 31.16 -23.52
N ILE A 556 15.46 30.64 -23.64
CA ILE A 556 14.74 29.98 -22.55
C ILE A 556 14.70 28.48 -22.85
N ALA A 557 15.15 27.69 -21.90
CA ALA A 557 15.00 26.24 -21.89
C ALA A 557 14.15 25.84 -20.69
N LEU A 558 13.02 25.17 -20.95
CA LEU A 558 12.09 24.69 -19.94
C LEU A 558 12.11 23.16 -19.92
N LEU A 559 12.46 22.58 -18.79
CA LEU A 559 12.37 21.14 -18.55
C LEU A 559 11.05 20.87 -17.83
N SER A 560 10.02 20.44 -18.57
CA SER A 560 8.78 19.99 -17.95
C SER A 560 8.86 18.52 -17.58
N MET A 561 8.10 18.11 -16.57
CA MET A 561 8.13 16.73 -16.09
C MET A 561 6.79 16.18 -15.61
N THR A 562 6.66 14.86 -15.67
CA THR A 562 5.62 14.08 -15.00
C THR A 562 6.14 13.42 -13.72
N VAL A 563 5.25 13.16 -12.78
CA VAL A 563 5.54 12.48 -11.51
C VAL A 563 4.48 11.39 -11.34
N GLY A 564 4.61 10.34 -12.14
CA GLY A 564 3.54 9.39 -12.39
C GLY A 564 2.40 9.96 -13.24
N LEU A 565 1.42 9.13 -13.60
CA LEU A 565 0.28 9.50 -14.46
C LEU A 565 -1.05 9.43 -13.71
N GLN A 566 -2.06 10.14 -14.20
CA GLN A 566 -3.43 10.06 -13.67
C GLN A 566 -3.85 8.59 -13.60
N ASN A 567 -4.43 8.21 -12.47
CA ASN A 567 -4.72 6.84 -12.15
C ASN A 567 -6.23 6.58 -12.02
N ALA A 568 -7.03 7.62 -11.71
CA ALA A 568 -8.44 7.56 -11.36
C ALA A 568 -9.36 8.48 -12.18
N GLY A 569 -10.65 8.15 -12.19
CA GLY A 569 -11.75 8.98 -12.73
C GLY A 569 -12.26 8.53 -14.11
N ALA A 570 -13.40 9.06 -14.53
CA ALA A 570 -13.83 8.83 -15.92
C ALA A 570 -12.94 9.64 -16.87
N ARG A 571 -12.60 9.06 -18.03
CA ARG A 571 -11.86 9.75 -19.10
C ARG A 571 -10.44 10.21 -18.70
N TYR A 572 -9.81 9.57 -17.71
CA TYR A 572 -8.47 9.95 -17.25
C TYR A 572 -7.40 9.81 -18.34
N GLU A 573 -7.64 9.00 -19.37
CA GLU A 573 -6.73 8.83 -20.51
C GLU A 573 -6.58 10.12 -21.33
N TRP A 574 -7.47 11.10 -21.15
CA TRP A 574 -7.42 12.40 -21.81
C TRP A 574 -6.86 13.51 -20.90
N VAL A 575 -6.48 13.18 -19.67
CA VAL A 575 -5.84 14.14 -18.75
C VAL A 575 -4.39 14.33 -19.22
N GLY A 576 -4.19 15.41 -19.97
CA GLY A 576 -2.88 15.81 -20.48
C GLY A 576 -1.98 16.45 -19.42
N ALA A 577 -0.70 16.60 -19.76
CA ALA A 577 0.30 17.26 -18.93
C ALA A 577 1.18 18.20 -19.77
N GLY A 578 2.01 19.02 -19.12
CA GLY A 578 2.93 19.95 -19.77
C GLY A 578 2.50 21.41 -19.74
N LEU A 579 3.22 22.24 -20.48
CA LEU A 579 3.08 23.70 -20.48
C LEU A 579 1.87 24.15 -21.31
N THR A 580 1.19 25.21 -20.88
CA THR A 580 0.06 25.80 -21.62
C THR A 580 0.31 27.23 -22.03
N THR A 581 0.98 28.02 -21.18
CA THR A 581 1.23 29.44 -21.44
C THR A 581 2.59 29.82 -20.88
N VAL A 582 3.37 30.56 -21.67
CA VAL A 582 4.65 31.14 -21.24
C VAL A 582 4.72 32.56 -21.78
N ASN A 583 4.81 33.53 -20.88
CA ASN A 583 4.96 34.93 -21.26
C ASN A 583 5.91 35.67 -20.31
N ILE A 584 6.40 36.83 -20.75
CA ILE A 584 7.25 37.70 -19.95
C ILE A 584 6.51 39.02 -19.76
N SER A 585 6.19 39.37 -18.52
CA SER A 585 5.58 40.64 -18.14
C SER A 585 6.62 41.59 -17.51
N GLY A 586 6.25 42.86 -17.32
CA GLY A 586 7.10 43.83 -16.63
C GLY A 586 8.17 44.52 -17.48
N MET A 587 8.11 44.40 -18.81
CA MET A 587 8.98 45.15 -19.73
C MET A 587 8.35 46.49 -20.12
N GLU A 588 9.17 47.44 -20.59
CA GLU A 588 8.71 48.79 -20.99
C GLU A 588 7.70 48.74 -22.14
N ASN A 589 7.87 47.78 -23.06
CA ASN A 589 7.00 47.58 -24.22
C ASN A 589 5.77 46.68 -23.92
N GLY A 590 5.50 46.37 -22.66
CA GLY A 590 4.39 45.51 -22.24
C GLY A 590 4.78 44.05 -22.02
N THR A 591 3.88 43.12 -22.35
CA THR A 591 4.07 41.67 -22.16
C THR A 591 4.49 41.03 -23.48
N ILE A 592 5.55 40.21 -23.47
CA ILE A 592 5.90 39.34 -24.61
C ILE A 592 5.27 37.96 -24.37
N ASP A 593 4.35 37.55 -25.24
CA ASP A 593 3.84 36.19 -25.24
C ASP A 593 4.76 35.28 -26.06
N LEU A 594 5.32 34.25 -25.41
CA LEU A 594 6.19 33.25 -26.03
C LEU A 594 5.42 31.96 -26.33
N SER A 595 4.14 31.86 -25.95
CA SER A 595 3.33 30.65 -26.07
C SER A 595 3.16 30.21 -27.52
N SER A 596 3.17 31.16 -28.46
CA SER A 596 3.02 30.89 -29.90
C SER A 596 4.35 30.91 -30.68
N ASN A 597 5.49 30.87 -29.97
CA ASN A 597 6.80 30.78 -30.63
C ASN A 597 7.03 29.41 -31.26
N ASN A 598 8.06 29.35 -32.11
CA ASN A 598 8.67 28.08 -32.48
C ASN A 598 9.49 27.55 -31.29
N TRP A 599 9.06 26.41 -30.76
CA TRP A 599 9.72 25.68 -29.69
C TRP A 599 10.43 24.46 -30.29
N ALA A 600 11.72 24.32 -29.98
CA ALA A 600 12.49 23.12 -30.25
C ALA A 600 12.33 22.15 -29.08
N TYR A 601 12.09 20.87 -29.38
CA TYR A 601 11.79 19.85 -28.39
C TYR A 601 12.91 18.81 -28.31
N LYS A 602 13.18 18.34 -27.10
CA LYS A 602 14.03 17.17 -26.84
C LYS A 602 13.39 16.26 -25.79
N ILE A 603 13.16 15.00 -26.15
CA ILE A 603 12.56 13.97 -25.29
C ILE A 603 13.66 13.37 -24.41
N GLY A 604 13.43 13.40 -23.09
CA GLY A 604 14.31 12.78 -22.10
C GLY A 604 15.63 13.51 -21.86
N LEU A 605 16.43 12.91 -20.98
CA LEU A 605 17.73 13.44 -20.56
C LEU A 605 18.89 12.79 -21.32
N GLU A 606 20.04 13.46 -21.40
CA GLU A 606 21.23 12.93 -22.08
C GLU A 606 21.74 11.66 -21.36
N GLY A 607 21.71 11.64 -20.03
CA GLY A 607 22.09 10.49 -19.21
C GLY A 607 21.15 9.29 -19.36
N GLU A 608 19.86 9.51 -19.60
CA GLU A 608 18.91 8.44 -19.92
C GLU A 608 19.26 7.80 -21.28
N ARG A 609 19.57 8.62 -22.29
CA ARG A 609 19.96 8.17 -23.64
C ARG A 609 21.21 7.28 -23.62
N TYR A 610 22.15 7.57 -22.72
CA TYR A 610 23.35 6.76 -22.50
C TYR A 610 23.16 5.62 -21.50
N SER A 611 21.97 5.50 -20.91
CA SER A 611 21.64 4.50 -19.89
C SER A 611 22.66 4.49 -18.73
N LEU A 612 23.04 5.67 -18.23
CA LEU A 612 24.06 5.84 -17.18
C LEU A 612 23.73 5.09 -15.88
N PHE A 613 22.47 4.74 -15.67
CA PHE A 613 22.00 3.93 -14.55
C PHE A 613 22.34 2.43 -14.67
N LYS A 614 22.65 1.91 -15.86
CA LYS A 614 23.01 0.50 -16.05
C LYS A 614 24.44 0.23 -15.57
N PRO A 615 24.77 -1.00 -15.13
CA PRO A 615 26.14 -1.38 -14.82
C PRO A 615 27.06 -1.14 -16.03
N ASP A 616 28.25 -0.59 -15.80
CA ASP A 616 29.20 -0.29 -16.87
C ASP A 616 29.67 -1.60 -17.53
N GLN A 617 29.54 -1.71 -18.85
CA GLN A 617 30.13 -2.81 -19.64
C GLN A 617 31.57 -2.50 -20.09
N GLY A 618 32.25 -1.53 -19.46
CA GLY A 618 33.60 -1.10 -19.82
C GLY A 618 33.96 0.30 -19.29
N ASN A 619 35.08 0.86 -19.76
CA ASN A 619 35.55 2.18 -19.34
C ASN A 619 34.73 3.29 -20.02
N ASN A 620 33.58 3.65 -19.43
CA ASN A 620 32.70 4.70 -19.95
C ASN A 620 33.36 6.09 -19.76
N GLN A 621 34.04 6.58 -20.79
CA GLN A 621 34.79 7.86 -20.79
C GLN A 621 33.93 9.12 -20.54
N ARG A 622 32.61 8.97 -20.39
CA ARG A 622 31.67 10.07 -20.14
C ARG A 622 31.66 10.53 -18.69
N TRP A 623 32.01 9.64 -17.76
CA TRP A 623 32.10 9.99 -16.35
C TRP A 623 33.38 10.76 -16.09
N ARG A 624 33.26 11.92 -15.44
CA ARG A 624 34.39 12.64 -14.89
C ARG A 624 34.66 12.15 -13.47
N GLN A 625 35.82 11.56 -13.24
CA GLN A 625 36.24 11.16 -11.90
C GLN A 625 36.64 12.39 -11.08
N GLN A 626 36.10 12.51 -9.87
CA GLN A 626 36.41 13.57 -8.91
C GLN A 626 36.47 13.00 -7.49
N SER A 627 37.34 13.55 -6.65
CA SER A 627 37.40 13.18 -5.23
C SER A 627 36.21 13.74 -4.45
N GLU A 628 35.78 14.95 -4.79
CA GLU A 628 34.61 15.60 -4.21
C GLU A 628 33.60 15.93 -5.32
N PRO A 629 32.35 15.46 -5.22
CA PRO A 629 31.29 15.75 -6.17
C PRO A 629 30.82 17.22 -6.01
N PRO A 630 30.36 17.88 -7.09
CA PRO A 630 29.71 19.18 -6.97
C PRO A 630 28.48 19.08 -6.05
N LYS A 631 28.24 20.13 -5.26
CA LYS A 631 27.10 20.26 -4.35
C LYS A 631 26.13 21.29 -4.89
N ASP A 632 24.85 21.09 -4.63
CA ASP A 632 23.77 21.99 -5.04
C ASP A 632 23.75 22.28 -6.56
N GLN A 633 24.34 21.38 -7.34
CA GLN A 633 24.37 21.44 -8.80
C GLN A 633 23.17 20.67 -9.35
N PRO A 634 22.20 21.35 -9.99
CA PRO A 634 21.04 20.70 -10.59
C PRO A 634 21.45 19.85 -11.80
N LEU A 635 20.56 18.94 -12.19
CA LEU A 635 20.69 18.05 -13.35
C LEU A 635 22.05 17.34 -13.41
N THR A 636 22.42 16.67 -12.32
CA THR A 636 23.72 15.99 -12.22
C THR A 636 23.54 14.51 -11.87
N TRP A 637 24.27 13.67 -12.59
CA TRP A 637 24.40 12.26 -12.28
C TRP A 637 25.63 12.02 -11.42
N TYR A 638 25.41 11.30 -10.33
CA TYR A 638 26.44 10.84 -9.40
C TYR A 638 26.50 9.32 -9.46
N LYS A 639 27.71 8.79 -9.50
CA LYS A 639 27.96 7.37 -9.38
C LYS A 639 29.09 7.13 -8.37
N VAL A 640 28.86 6.19 -7.46
CA VAL A 640 29.81 5.81 -6.41
C VAL A 640 29.74 4.31 -6.16
N ASN A 641 30.88 3.72 -5.81
CA ASN A 641 30.92 2.32 -5.37
C ASN A 641 30.55 2.25 -3.89
N VAL A 642 29.75 1.24 -3.52
CA VAL A 642 29.28 1.06 -2.15
C VAL A 642 29.50 -0.38 -1.70
N ASP A 643 29.70 -0.58 -0.40
CA ASP A 643 29.76 -1.91 0.18
C ASP A 643 28.38 -2.38 0.63
N VAL A 644 28.21 -3.69 0.82
CA VAL A 644 26.97 -4.27 1.33
C VAL A 644 26.84 -3.92 2.82
N PRO A 645 25.71 -3.33 3.27
CA PRO A 645 25.47 -3.10 4.69
C PRO A 645 25.54 -4.40 5.50
N GLN A 646 25.96 -4.32 6.77
CA GLN A 646 26.10 -5.48 7.64
C GLN A 646 24.75 -6.07 8.07
N GLY A 647 24.75 -7.36 8.42
CA GLY A 647 23.59 -8.07 8.94
C GLY A 647 22.46 -8.31 7.92
N ASP A 648 21.30 -8.73 8.43
CA ASP A 648 20.12 -9.11 7.64
C ASP A 648 18.96 -8.12 7.74
N ASP A 649 19.12 -7.03 8.50
CA ASP A 649 18.08 -6.01 8.69
C ASP A 649 17.70 -5.35 7.35
N PRO A 650 16.44 -4.96 7.11
CA PRO A 650 16.09 -4.24 5.88
C PRO A 650 16.84 -2.90 5.76
N ILE A 651 17.11 -2.46 4.53
CA ILE A 651 17.92 -1.27 4.23
C ILE A 651 17.09 -0.21 3.51
N GLY A 652 17.22 1.03 3.96
CA GLY A 652 16.79 2.22 3.24
C GLY A 652 17.97 3.12 2.90
N LEU A 653 17.87 3.86 1.80
CA LEU A 653 18.77 4.94 1.43
C LEU A 653 18.28 6.24 2.06
N ASP A 654 19.08 6.87 2.90
CA ASP A 654 18.77 8.17 3.49
C ASP A 654 19.15 9.29 2.53
N MET A 655 18.13 9.94 1.98
CA MET A 655 18.29 10.99 0.97
C MET A 655 18.10 12.40 1.56
N GLN A 656 18.19 12.57 2.89
CA GLN A 656 17.95 13.85 3.57
C GLN A 656 18.76 15.03 2.99
N SER A 657 19.96 14.77 2.45
CA SER A 657 20.83 15.80 1.87
C SER A 657 20.56 16.11 0.39
N MET A 658 19.60 15.43 -0.22
CA MET A 658 19.30 15.50 -1.65
C MET A 658 17.99 16.24 -1.92
N GLY A 659 17.76 16.62 -3.18
CA GLY A 659 16.58 17.35 -3.60
C GLY A 659 15.49 16.43 -4.15
N LYS A 660 15.57 16.18 -5.47
CA LYS A 660 14.63 15.33 -6.21
C LYS A 660 15.36 14.56 -7.29
N GLY A 661 14.90 13.37 -7.62
CA GLY A 661 15.41 12.66 -8.78
C GLY A 661 15.14 11.17 -8.73
N LEU A 662 16.07 10.38 -9.24
CA LEU A 662 15.98 8.92 -9.28
C LEU A 662 17.27 8.26 -8.79
N ALA A 663 17.13 7.10 -8.16
CA ALA A 663 18.26 6.32 -7.68
C ALA A 663 18.21 4.86 -8.18
N TRP A 664 19.39 4.27 -8.39
CA TRP A 664 19.58 2.89 -8.81
C TRP A 664 20.70 2.23 -8.04
N LEU A 665 20.51 0.95 -7.69
CA LEU A 665 21.57 0.08 -7.18
C LEU A 665 21.81 -1.04 -8.19
N ASN A 666 23.03 -1.13 -8.73
CA ASN A 666 23.41 -2.14 -9.71
C ASN A 666 22.46 -2.21 -10.92
N GLY A 667 21.95 -1.07 -11.38
CA GLY A 667 20.97 -0.98 -12.46
C GLY A 667 19.52 -1.22 -12.05
N ASN A 668 19.25 -1.68 -10.83
CA ASN A 668 17.89 -1.83 -10.31
C ASN A 668 17.38 -0.48 -9.80
N ALA A 669 16.25 -0.02 -10.33
CA ALA A 669 15.70 1.28 -10.00
C ALA A 669 15.00 1.27 -8.63
N ILE A 670 15.59 1.96 -7.66
CA ILE A 670 15.01 2.15 -6.31
C ILE A 670 13.70 2.94 -6.42
N GLY A 671 13.69 3.98 -7.25
CA GLY A 671 12.50 4.78 -7.53
C GLY A 671 12.81 6.26 -7.52
N ARG A 672 11.73 7.06 -7.57
CA ARG A 672 11.83 8.52 -7.46
C ARG A 672 12.09 8.90 -6.01
N TYR A 673 13.08 9.74 -5.77
CA TYR A 673 13.22 10.43 -4.49
C TYR A 673 12.82 11.89 -4.62
N TRP A 674 12.25 12.43 -3.55
CA TRP A 674 11.85 13.82 -3.48
C TRP A 674 11.67 14.22 -2.02
N LEU A 675 12.57 15.08 -1.51
CA LEU A 675 12.57 15.57 -0.13
C LEU A 675 11.57 16.72 0.08
N ARG A 676 10.45 16.68 -0.65
CA ARG A 676 9.36 17.63 -0.51
C ARG A 676 8.80 17.52 0.91
N THR A 677 8.68 18.65 1.59
CA THR A 677 8.07 18.72 2.92
C THR A 677 6.56 18.82 2.81
N SER A 678 5.84 18.18 3.72
CA SER A 678 4.42 18.45 3.87
C SER A 678 4.18 19.81 4.52
N SER A 679 2.98 20.37 4.36
CA SER A 679 2.65 21.66 4.98
C SER A 679 2.69 21.56 6.51
N SER A 680 3.11 22.64 7.19
CA SER A 680 2.92 22.79 8.64
C SER A 680 1.44 22.97 9.00
N ASP A 681 0.63 23.45 8.05
CA ASP A 681 -0.81 23.68 8.21
C ASP A 681 -1.64 22.40 8.01
N ASP A 682 -1.00 21.30 7.61
CA ASP A 682 -1.65 19.99 7.59
C ASP A 682 -2.11 19.62 9.01
N ARG A 683 -3.29 19.02 9.13
CA ARG A 683 -3.88 18.63 10.43
C ARG A 683 -3.22 17.37 10.98
N CYS A 684 -1.96 17.46 11.42
CA CYS A 684 -1.34 16.36 12.16
C CYS A 684 -1.87 16.29 13.58
N THR A 685 -2.17 15.07 14.02
CA THR A 685 -2.69 14.82 15.36
C THR A 685 -1.59 14.16 16.19
N PRO A 686 -1.14 14.75 17.31
CA PRO A 686 -0.09 14.16 18.14
C PRO A 686 -0.53 12.84 18.79
N ASN A 687 -1.83 12.71 19.10
CA ASN A 687 -2.45 11.49 19.63
C ASN A 687 -3.66 11.11 18.76
N CYS A 688 -3.53 10.04 17.99
CA CYS A 688 -4.63 9.51 17.19
C CYS A 688 -5.64 8.77 18.09
N ASN A 689 -6.92 9.09 17.97
CA ASN A 689 -8.00 8.41 18.68
C ASN A 689 -8.65 7.37 17.75
N TYR A 690 -8.76 6.12 18.21
CA TYR A 690 -9.40 5.04 17.45
C TYR A 690 -10.92 5.14 17.38
N ARG A 691 -11.54 5.93 18.27
CA ARG A 691 -13.00 5.96 18.43
C ARG A 691 -13.66 6.80 17.34
N GLY A 692 -14.74 6.26 16.78
CA GLY A 692 -15.57 6.92 15.77
C GLY A 692 -15.17 6.58 14.33
N GLN A 693 -15.94 7.10 13.36
CA GLN A 693 -15.69 6.81 11.95
C GLN A 693 -14.34 7.36 11.49
N PHE A 694 -13.56 6.49 10.85
CA PHE A 694 -12.26 6.80 10.31
C PHE A 694 -12.33 7.56 8.99
N SER A 695 -11.44 8.53 8.83
CA SER A 695 -11.05 9.15 7.58
C SER A 695 -9.53 9.27 7.54
N PRO A 696 -8.87 9.21 6.37
CA PRO A 696 -7.42 9.41 6.23
C PRO A 696 -6.89 10.73 6.83
N ASN A 697 -7.78 11.69 7.10
CA ASN A 697 -7.45 12.98 7.69
C ASN A 697 -7.46 12.98 9.23
N ASN A 698 -7.97 11.93 9.88
CA ASN A 698 -8.11 11.89 11.35
C ASN A 698 -6.75 11.75 12.05
N CYS A 699 -5.85 10.97 11.45
CA CYS A 699 -4.62 10.52 12.09
C CYS A 699 -3.43 10.68 11.16
N ARG A 700 -3.06 11.94 10.92
CA ARG A 700 -1.88 12.31 10.13
C ARG A 700 -0.69 12.62 11.03
N THR A 701 0.51 12.28 10.56
CA THR A 701 1.79 12.57 11.22
C THR A 701 2.79 13.15 10.23
N GLY A 702 3.90 13.70 10.72
CA GLY A 702 4.99 14.17 9.85
C GLY A 702 4.80 15.56 9.23
N CYS A 703 3.88 16.39 9.75
CA CYS A 703 3.69 17.77 9.28
C CYS A 703 4.98 18.60 9.38
N GLY A 704 5.26 19.38 8.35
CA GLY A 704 6.49 20.18 8.24
C GLY A 704 7.78 19.36 8.07
N LYS A 705 7.69 18.03 7.90
CA LYS A 705 8.83 17.15 7.65
C LYS A 705 8.83 16.67 6.20
N PRO A 706 9.97 16.16 5.68
CA PRO A 706 10.00 15.51 4.38
C PRO A 706 8.97 14.38 4.33
N THR A 707 8.14 14.36 3.28
CA THR A 707 7.11 13.33 3.07
C THR A 707 7.73 11.93 3.06
N GLN A 708 8.86 11.78 2.38
CA GLN A 708 9.65 10.56 2.37
C GLN A 708 11.14 10.93 2.46
N ARG A 709 11.85 10.34 3.44
CA ARG A 709 13.29 10.53 3.64
C ARG A 709 14.09 9.29 3.24
N TRP A 710 13.57 8.13 3.62
CA TRP A 710 14.22 6.84 3.38
C TRP A 710 13.58 6.10 2.23
N TYR A 711 14.42 5.58 1.34
CA TYR A 711 14.01 4.88 0.13
C TYR A 711 14.45 3.42 0.19
N HIS A 712 13.50 2.50 0.21
CA HIS A 712 13.77 1.08 0.43
C HIS A 712 14.69 0.48 -0.65
N VAL A 713 15.76 -0.18 -0.21
CA VAL A 713 16.72 -0.89 -1.06
C VAL A 713 16.68 -2.38 -0.71
N PRO A 714 16.08 -3.22 -1.57
CA PRO A 714 16.03 -4.66 -1.34
C PRO A 714 17.42 -5.28 -1.19
N ARG A 715 17.63 -6.03 -0.10
CA ARG A 715 18.88 -6.76 0.18
C ARG A 715 19.35 -7.62 -0.99
N SER A 716 18.42 -8.23 -1.75
CA SER A 716 18.74 -9.08 -2.89
C SER A 716 19.31 -8.35 -4.11
N TRP A 717 19.31 -7.02 -4.12
CA TRP A 717 19.93 -6.23 -5.20
C TRP A 717 21.43 -6.00 -4.98
N PHE A 718 21.92 -6.25 -3.78
CA PHE A 718 23.35 -6.20 -3.50
C PHE A 718 24.05 -7.46 -4.04
N HIS A 719 25.16 -7.25 -4.74
CA HIS A 719 26.16 -8.26 -5.03
C HIS A 719 27.12 -8.41 -3.85
N PRO A 720 27.78 -9.57 -3.69
CA PRO A 720 28.78 -9.77 -2.63
C PRO A 720 29.92 -8.74 -2.62
N SER A 721 30.24 -8.18 -3.79
CA SER A 721 31.22 -7.11 -3.98
C SER A 721 30.85 -6.26 -5.20
N GLU A 722 31.51 -5.11 -5.36
CA GLU A 722 31.40 -4.25 -6.55
C GLU A 722 29.99 -3.68 -6.79
N ASN A 723 29.34 -3.21 -5.73
CA ASN A 723 28.05 -2.54 -5.88
C ASN A 723 28.24 -1.09 -6.33
N THR A 724 27.38 -0.65 -7.23
CA THR A 724 27.35 0.74 -7.72
C THR A 724 26.02 1.38 -7.38
N LEU A 725 26.07 2.51 -6.68
CA LEU A 725 24.94 3.42 -6.49
C LEU A 725 25.02 4.51 -7.57
N VAL A 726 23.94 4.67 -8.34
CA VAL A 726 23.77 5.77 -9.30
C VAL A 726 22.60 6.63 -8.86
N VAL A 727 22.78 7.95 -8.85
CA VAL A 727 21.76 8.93 -8.49
C VAL A 727 21.72 10.00 -9.56
N PHE A 728 20.54 10.24 -10.12
CA PHE A 728 20.26 11.45 -10.89
C PHE A 728 19.63 12.48 -9.95
N GLU A 729 20.29 13.61 -9.75
CA GLU A 729 19.80 14.74 -8.93
C GLU A 729 19.33 15.87 -9.83
N GLU A 730 18.05 16.20 -9.69
CA GLU A 730 17.30 17.13 -10.53
C GLU A 730 17.42 18.57 -10.03
N GLN A 731 17.36 18.79 -8.72
CA GLN A 731 17.27 20.13 -8.10
C GLN A 731 18.61 20.62 -7.56
N GLY A 732 19.45 19.71 -7.12
CA GLY A 732 20.71 19.98 -6.41
C GLY A 732 20.65 19.48 -4.97
N GLY A 733 21.77 18.95 -4.50
CA GLY A 733 21.93 18.45 -3.14
C GLY A 733 23.38 18.11 -2.84
N ASP A 734 23.62 17.51 -1.68
CA ASP A 734 24.94 17.09 -1.22
C ASP A 734 25.04 15.55 -1.21
N PRO A 735 25.57 14.93 -2.28
CA PRO A 735 25.65 13.48 -2.40
C PRO A 735 26.64 12.84 -1.42
N THR A 736 27.58 13.62 -0.86
CA THR A 736 28.56 13.11 0.13
C THR A 736 27.94 12.72 1.47
N LYS A 737 26.71 13.17 1.72
CA LYS A 737 25.95 12.90 2.95
C LYS A 737 24.92 11.78 2.81
N ILE A 738 24.80 11.19 1.61
CA ILE A 738 23.94 10.02 1.41
C ILE A 738 24.49 8.88 2.27
N THR A 739 23.61 8.18 2.99
CA THR A 739 23.97 7.02 3.80
C THR A 739 22.95 5.91 3.62
N PHE A 740 23.35 4.67 3.92
CA PHE A 740 22.37 3.61 4.15
C PHE A 740 21.84 3.72 5.58
N SER A 741 20.67 3.14 5.81
CA SER A 741 20.08 3.04 7.14
C SER A 741 19.44 1.67 7.31
N ARG A 742 19.79 0.98 8.40
CA ARG A 742 19.15 -0.27 8.80
C ARG A 742 17.85 0.01 9.52
N ARG A 743 16.80 -0.65 9.08
CA ARG A 743 15.49 -0.58 9.73
C ARG A 743 15.44 -1.59 10.87
N VAL A 744 15.50 -1.10 12.10
CA VAL A 744 15.65 -1.94 13.30
C VAL A 744 14.61 -1.60 14.35
N ALA A 745 14.03 -2.63 14.97
CA ALA A 745 13.27 -2.46 16.19
C ALA A 745 14.23 -2.25 17.37
N THR A 746 14.07 -1.11 18.05
CA THR A 746 14.98 -0.61 19.09
C THR A 746 14.36 -0.66 20.47
N SER A 747 13.06 -0.42 20.58
CA SER A 747 12.34 -0.42 21.85
C SER A 747 11.00 -1.15 21.70
N VAL A 748 10.55 -1.76 22.80
CA VAL A 748 9.28 -2.47 22.88
C VAL A 748 8.50 -1.95 24.08
N CYS A 749 7.20 -1.78 23.91
CA CYS A 749 6.30 -1.32 24.96
C CYS A 749 5.12 -2.28 25.17
N SER A 750 4.54 -2.26 26.36
CA SER A 750 3.29 -2.94 26.68
C SER A 750 2.38 -2.01 27.48
N PHE A 751 1.07 -2.10 27.27
CA PHE A 751 0.04 -1.37 28.01
C PHE A 751 -1.18 -2.28 28.17
N VAL A 752 -1.26 -3.02 29.28
CA VAL A 752 -2.29 -4.06 29.49
C VAL A 752 -2.99 -3.80 30.82
N SER A 753 -4.32 -3.88 30.84
CA SER A 753 -5.14 -3.72 32.05
C SER A 753 -5.64 -5.06 32.60
N GLU A 754 -5.89 -5.14 33.91
CA GLU A 754 -6.42 -6.34 34.59
C GLU A 754 -7.76 -6.84 34.05
N ASN A 755 -8.56 -5.96 33.43
CA ASN A 755 -9.85 -6.29 32.84
C ASN A 755 -9.76 -6.68 31.35
N TYR A 756 -8.55 -6.87 30.82
CA TYR A 756 -8.36 -7.35 29.46
C TYR A 756 -8.65 -8.85 29.41
N PRO A 757 -9.39 -9.34 28.40
CA PRO A 757 -9.76 -10.75 28.32
C PRO A 757 -8.50 -11.62 28.32
N SER A 758 -8.43 -12.56 29.25
CA SER A 758 -7.34 -13.53 29.36
C SER A 758 -7.81 -14.88 28.83
N ILE A 759 -6.99 -15.49 27.99
CA ILE A 759 -7.16 -16.86 27.56
C ILE A 759 -5.79 -17.50 27.60
N ALA A 760 -5.65 -18.52 28.43
CA ALA A 760 -4.55 -19.47 28.32
C ALA A 760 -4.79 -20.28 27.02
N ASP A 761 -3.92 -20.08 26.05
CA ASP A 761 -3.83 -20.81 24.77
C ASP A 761 -5.16 -21.10 24.04
N MET A 762 -5.50 -20.26 23.05
CA MET A 762 -6.62 -20.48 22.12
C MET A 762 -6.60 -21.84 21.41
N GLU A 763 -5.44 -22.52 21.36
CA GLU A 763 -5.30 -23.86 20.79
C GLU A 763 -5.92 -24.97 21.66
N THR A 764 -6.11 -24.70 22.96
CA THR A 764 -6.66 -25.67 23.94
C THR A 764 -7.99 -25.23 24.56
N TRP A 765 -8.66 -24.22 24.00
CA TRP A 765 -9.93 -23.69 24.55
C TRP A 765 -11.00 -24.79 24.64
N ASP A 766 -11.23 -25.32 25.85
CA ASP A 766 -12.30 -26.25 26.16
C ASP A 766 -13.54 -25.49 26.63
N LYS A 767 -14.71 -25.87 26.13
CA LYS A 767 -16.04 -25.33 26.51
C LYS A 767 -16.34 -25.51 28.01
N ASN A 768 -15.57 -26.33 28.71
CA ASN A 768 -15.71 -26.64 30.13
C ASN A 768 -14.77 -25.86 31.07
N MET A 769 -13.94 -24.95 30.57
CA MET A 769 -13.13 -24.11 31.48
C MET A 769 -14.06 -23.19 32.29
N SER A 770 -14.01 -23.34 33.62
CA SER A 770 -14.69 -22.44 34.55
C SER A 770 -14.11 -21.03 34.44
N ASP A 771 -14.97 -20.03 34.69
CA ASP A 771 -14.71 -18.58 34.72
C ASP A 771 -13.75 -18.18 35.87
N ASP A 772 -12.86 -19.08 36.30
CA ASP A 772 -11.92 -18.89 37.40
C ASP A 772 -10.71 -18.11 36.90
N GLY A 773 -10.87 -16.78 36.81
CA GLY A 773 -9.82 -15.80 37.11
C GLY A 773 -8.43 -16.05 36.52
N VAL A 774 -8.31 -16.34 35.22
CA VAL A 774 -7.00 -16.25 34.55
C VAL A 774 -6.64 -14.77 34.46
N ALA A 775 -5.60 -14.35 35.17
CA ALA A 775 -5.16 -12.96 35.16
C ALA A 775 -4.66 -12.55 33.77
N SER A 776 -4.86 -11.27 33.41
CA SER A 776 -4.27 -10.69 32.21
C SER A 776 -2.73 -10.73 32.31
N GLU A 777 -2.06 -10.83 31.18
CA GLU A 777 -0.59 -10.89 31.13
C GLU A 777 -0.04 -9.87 30.13
N ALA A 778 1.04 -9.19 30.53
CA ALA A 778 1.86 -8.40 29.64
C ALA A 778 2.99 -9.27 29.08
N GLN A 779 3.04 -9.42 27.76
CA GLN A 779 4.07 -10.18 27.05
C GLN A 779 4.94 -9.25 26.22
N LEU A 780 6.26 -9.37 26.38
CA LEU A 780 7.27 -8.58 25.68
C LEU A 780 8.30 -9.51 25.05
N SER A 781 8.71 -9.23 23.83
CA SER A 781 9.74 -9.96 23.10
C SER A 781 10.54 -9.00 22.22
N CYS A 782 11.86 -9.05 22.34
CA CYS A 782 12.77 -8.38 21.45
C CYS A 782 12.89 -9.12 20.10
N PRO A 783 13.30 -8.42 19.02
CA PRO A 783 13.62 -9.04 17.74
C PRO A 783 14.64 -10.17 17.87
N LYS A 784 14.64 -11.08 16.89
CA LYS A 784 15.55 -12.22 16.86
C LYS A 784 17.01 -11.76 17.02
N GLY A 785 17.75 -12.38 17.94
CA GLY A 785 19.16 -12.09 18.20
C GLY A 785 19.41 -10.92 19.17
N LYS A 786 18.37 -10.24 19.65
CA LYS A 786 18.48 -9.17 20.65
C LYS A 786 17.95 -9.62 22.01
N ILE A 787 18.39 -8.95 23.07
CA ILE A 787 17.85 -9.12 24.42
C ILE A 787 17.32 -7.79 24.96
N ILE A 788 16.48 -7.87 25.98
CA ILE A 788 16.04 -6.70 26.74
C ILE A 788 17.25 -6.19 27.54
N SER A 789 17.81 -5.07 27.11
CA SER A 789 19.04 -4.51 27.69
C SER A 789 18.79 -3.44 28.75
N SER A 790 17.63 -2.79 28.70
CA SER A 790 17.20 -1.81 29.71
C SER A 790 15.69 -1.89 29.93
N VAL A 791 15.25 -1.42 31.10
CA VAL A 791 13.83 -1.13 31.39
C VAL A 791 13.75 0.36 31.69
N ASN A 792 13.21 1.13 30.74
CA ASN A 792 13.17 2.58 30.78
C ASN A 792 11.99 3.08 31.61
N PHE A 793 10.86 2.36 31.57
CA PHE A 793 9.64 2.71 32.30
C PHE A 793 8.88 1.47 32.73
N ALA A 794 8.27 1.52 33.91
CA ALA A 794 7.35 0.51 34.40
C ALA A 794 6.40 1.13 35.43
N SER A 795 5.09 1.03 35.21
CA SER A 795 4.08 1.49 36.17
C SER A 795 2.88 0.57 36.16
N PHE A 796 2.54 0.04 37.34
CA PHE A 796 1.32 -0.71 37.59
C PHE A 796 0.35 0.12 38.44
N GLY A 797 -0.81 0.47 37.88
CA GLY A 797 -1.78 1.38 38.51
C GLY A 797 -2.64 2.08 37.45
N ASP A 798 -2.65 3.40 37.38
CA ASP A 798 -3.37 4.19 36.35
C ASP A 798 -2.43 4.97 35.40
N PRO A 799 -1.38 4.35 34.82
CA PRO A 799 -0.48 5.04 33.90
C PRO A 799 -1.21 5.58 32.67
N SER A 800 -0.63 6.62 32.06
CA SER A 800 -1.16 7.25 30.84
C SER A 800 -0.05 7.47 29.81
N GLY A 801 -0.42 7.87 28.59
CA GLY A 801 0.51 8.14 27.50
C GLY A 801 0.62 6.98 26.50
N THR A 802 1.54 7.14 25.55
CA THR A 802 1.85 6.14 24.52
C THR A 802 3.30 5.69 24.64
N CYS A 803 3.71 4.65 23.91
CA CYS A 803 5.09 4.17 23.93
C CYS A 803 6.10 5.31 23.68
N ARG A 804 7.18 5.41 24.47
CA ARG A 804 8.13 6.55 24.58
C ARG A 804 7.60 7.82 25.26
N SER A 805 6.35 7.85 25.69
CA SER A 805 5.73 8.98 26.38
C SER A 805 4.88 8.57 27.59
N TYR A 806 5.12 7.38 28.13
CA TYR A 806 4.38 6.92 29.30
C TYR A 806 4.65 7.81 30.51
N GLN A 807 3.59 8.04 31.27
CA GLN A 807 3.61 8.82 32.50
C GLN A 807 3.02 7.98 33.62
N GLN A 808 3.67 8.07 34.79
CA GLN A 808 3.12 7.51 36.01
C GLN A 808 1.81 8.23 36.35
N GLY A 809 0.77 7.47 36.68
CA GLY A 809 -0.52 8.02 37.07
C GLY A 809 -0.58 8.40 38.55
N SER A 810 -1.79 8.71 39.01
CA SER A 810 -2.06 9.11 40.40
C SER A 810 -1.92 7.94 41.39
N CYS A 811 -2.12 6.72 40.89
CA CYS A 811 -1.94 5.47 41.61
C CYS A 811 -0.85 4.62 40.96
N HIS A 812 0.13 4.20 41.76
CA HIS A 812 1.28 3.47 41.26
C HIS A 812 1.82 2.51 42.33
N HIS A 813 2.11 1.28 41.92
CA HIS A 813 2.81 0.32 42.76
C HIS A 813 4.33 0.59 42.75
N PRO A 814 4.97 0.93 43.88
CA PRO A 814 6.38 1.38 43.92
C PRO A 814 7.37 0.32 43.42
N ASP A 815 7.02 -0.97 43.56
CA ASP A 815 7.88 -2.07 43.09
C ASP A 815 7.78 -2.35 41.58
N SER A 816 6.96 -1.61 40.83
CA SER A 816 6.68 -1.88 39.41
C SER A 816 7.95 -2.10 38.59
N LEU A 817 8.92 -1.20 38.74
CA LEU A 817 10.20 -1.28 38.02
C LEU A 817 11.04 -2.49 38.44
N SER A 818 11.04 -2.84 39.72
CA SER A 818 11.81 -3.97 40.24
C SER A 818 11.27 -5.31 39.75
N VAL A 819 9.93 -5.46 39.71
CA VAL A 819 9.24 -6.65 39.21
C VAL A 819 9.55 -6.86 37.74
N VAL A 820 9.42 -5.81 36.91
CA VAL A 820 9.71 -5.87 35.47
C VAL A 820 11.19 -6.17 35.22
N LYS A 821 12.11 -5.49 35.90
CA LYS A 821 13.56 -5.74 35.76
C LYS A 821 13.92 -7.19 36.07
N LYS A 822 13.36 -7.74 37.15
CA LYS A 822 13.61 -9.12 37.55
C LYS A 822 13.10 -10.14 36.52
N ALA A 823 11.97 -9.86 35.86
CA ALA A 823 11.38 -10.76 34.87
C ALA A 823 12.04 -10.64 33.48
N CYS A 824 12.37 -9.41 33.06
CA CYS A 824 12.65 -9.11 31.65
C CYS A 824 14.14 -8.88 31.33
N LEU A 825 14.92 -8.32 32.26
CA LEU A 825 16.28 -7.89 31.95
C LEU A 825 17.18 -9.09 31.57
N ASN A 826 17.98 -8.93 30.52
CA ASN A 826 18.87 -9.96 29.96
C ASN A 826 18.16 -11.18 29.34
N ASN A 827 16.84 -11.14 29.15
CA ASN A 827 16.09 -12.16 28.42
C ASN A 827 15.67 -11.64 27.04
N ASN A 828 15.47 -12.53 26.06
CA ASN A 828 14.91 -12.15 24.75
C ASN A 828 13.42 -11.75 24.86
N GLY A 829 12.69 -12.34 25.81
CA GLY A 829 11.31 -11.98 26.10
C GLY A 829 10.92 -12.36 27.53
N CYS A 830 9.79 -11.83 27.97
CA CYS A 830 9.25 -12.05 29.31
C CYS A 830 7.73 -11.94 29.32
N THR A 831 7.12 -12.61 30.29
CA THR A 831 5.68 -12.56 30.57
C THR A 831 5.49 -12.13 32.02
N ILE A 832 4.61 -11.15 32.24
CA ILE A 832 4.29 -10.65 33.57
C ILE A 832 2.79 -10.78 33.77
N SER A 833 2.40 -11.61 34.74
CA SER A 833 1.01 -11.75 35.15
C SER A 833 0.58 -10.54 35.98
N LEU A 834 -0.59 -9.99 35.68
CA LEU A 834 -1.24 -8.93 36.46
C LEU A 834 -2.02 -9.49 37.65
N ALA A 835 -1.87 -10.78 37.98
CA ALA A 835 -2.41 -11.34 39.23
C ALA A 835 -1.69 -10.72 40.44
N ASP A 836 -2.43 -10.41 41.51
CA ASP A 836 -1.93 -9.76 42.74
C ASP A 836 -0.68 -10.46 43.35
N ARG A 837 -0.43 -11.73 43.05
CA ARG A 837 0.73 -12.49 43.56
C ARG A 837 2.10 -11.97 43.10
N GLY A 838 2.19 -11.24 41.98
CA GLY A 838 3.46 -10.73 41.43
C GLY A 838 3.90 -9.37 41.96
N PHE A 839 2.94 -8.47 42.22
CA PHE A 839 3.21 -7.11 42.71
C PHE A 839 3.03 -6.99 44.24
N GLY A 840 2.40 -7.96 44.91
CA GLY A 840 2.28 -7.98 46.37
C GLY A 840 0.93 -7.47 46.86
N LYS A 841 0.92 -6.58 47.86
CA LYS A 841 -0.34 -6.03 48.42
C LYS A 841 -0.96 -5.04 47.42
N ASP A 842 -2.28 -5.08 47.25
CA ASP A 842 -2.98 -4.07 46.47
C ASP A 842 -2.83 -2.68 47.11
N LEU A 843 -2.18 -1.76 46.38
CA LEU A 843 -1.96 -0.37 46.75
C LEU A 843 -2.84 0.60 45.94
N CYS A 844 -3.65 0.09 45.02
CA CYS A 844 -4.56 0.86 44.15
C CYS A 844 -6.01 0.35 44.24
N PRO A 845 -6.64 0.36 45.43
CA PRO A 845 -7.98 -0.16 45.61
C PRO A 845 -9.00 0.65 44.80
N GLY A 846 -9.88 -0.05 44.08
CA GLY A 846 -10.96 0.57 43.30
C GLY A 846 -10.55 1.15 41.94
N VAL A 847 -9.29 0.99 41.54
CA VAL A 847 -8.77 1.36 40.22
C VAL A 847 -8.56 0.08 39.41
N ILE A 848 -8.97 0.07 38.13
CA ILE A 848 -8.59 -1.01 37.22
C ILE A 848 -7.10 -0.82 36.89
N LYS A 849 -6.24 -1.70 37.40
CA LYS A 849 -4.80 -1.50 37.26
C LYS A 849 -4.36 -1.84 35.84
N THR A 850 -3.47 -1.01 35.32
CA THR A 850 -2.82 -1.17 34.03
C THR A 850 -1.31 -1.21 34.24
N LEU A 851 -0.67 -2.19 33.62
CA LEU A 851 0.77 -2.34 33.56
C LEU A 851 1.29 -1.72 32.26
N ALA A 852 1.93 -0.56 32.38
CA ALA A 852 2.66 0.08 31.29
C ALA A 852 4.16 -0.20 31.43
N ILE A 853 4.80 -0.70 30.37
CA ILE A 853 6.23 -1.08 30.34
C ILE A 853 6.88 -0.51 29.09
N GLU A 854 8.10 -0.02 29.22
CA GLU A 854 9.00 0.34 28.11
C GLU A 854 10.38 -0.26 28.32
N VAL A 855 10.88 -0.98 27.31
CA VAL A 855 12.19 -1.63 27.31
C VAL A 855 12.96 -1.36 26.03
N ASP A 856 14.29 -1.33 26.10
CA ASP A 856 15.15 -1.32 24.91
C ASP A 856 15.66 -2.72 24.56
N CYS A 857 15.84 -2.92 23.26
CA CYS A 857 16.33 -4.14 22.65
C CYS A 857 17.65 -3.87 21.92
N SER A 858 18.73 -4.49 22.41
CA SER A 858 20.06 -4.41 21.78
C SER A 858 20.67 -5.77 21.53
#